data_AF-A0A554RV96-F1
#
_entry.id   AF-A0A554RV96-F1
#
_cell.length_a   1.000
_cell.length_b   1.000
_cell.length_c   1.000
_cell.angle_alpha   90.00
_cell.angle_beta   90.00
_cell.angle_gamma   90.00
#
_symmetry.space_group_name_H-M   'P 1'
#
loop_
_entity.id
_entity.type
_entity.pdbx_description
1 polymer ?
#
loop_
_entity_poly.entity_id
_entity_poly.type
_entity_poly.pdbx_seq_one_letter_code
_entity_poly.pdbx_strand_id
1 'polypeptide(L)'
;MGEGTDRPSTRERILDAARGISSRHGMRAVTVRAVSEAAGVGMGTLRHHFRSQRELFATLVAEVIDDRIDDSVIADTSLPGPDRLARAVGQLLPDDYADSALLSAWFDVYATAFAQPLSEHSRQLLDAAAQRSHTHARGWLTRLAAEGWLDATRIETTANMLLALSSGLLLETLTPGSPVTFQSARTTLSLAARSALRSEPRPPGQLGDEARSRFLAPTRTLPVSSRSLPDRAIFVSDESGAFQVYAWNRGDDLCWQITDTPTGAFLCAISPDGSTVWSFRDEDGGEKGCWHLTSFPSILGELPPARRVLDGTPGWPVGHAIGTSCAVLSIATENGCTVWVVDDPAGETTERRLRSGTSMTTVYAMDAAEEVVVIGCSDGADALHPQIVVLRVSDGSEVCRLWDGADSSLEVSGFAPIDGDARLLMTHERGGFRMPFIWDTRADERTELDIDLSGEIWARWYPDGTALLLAHTEKGRTRLHRYALEGGELEMLDTQPGWIGTGTVRGDGVIDYLWCDAVHPPEHRVLHADGTEHSVTRHGRVARSRPLEDAFIALDDEPGESLHILFATPDDEPRPYPTVFMIHGGPYAADEDFYSPARAAWLDAGFAVVHVNYRGSTGYGRRWRDAIIGDPGRRAVADIARARDWAVESGLACPSQCLIEGWSWGGYLALLSAGLSPTTWVACIAGAPIADYTRAYDEQSETLRAFDRALFGGSPAEVPGVYAASSPATYAAAFDSPALILYGRNDPRTPPGQIQSFIGRLREQGVSHEVYEFDAGHGSLDTAESIRQVETEIGFALRHLPPIVPSEKLTSEEGRRSPVP
;
A
#
# COMPACT_ATOMS: atom_id res chain seq x y z
N MET A 1 24.79 9.10 59.71
CA MET A 1 23.55 9.07 60.52
C MET A 1 22.71 10.26 60.13
N GLY A 2 21.60 9.99 59.46
CA GLY A 2 20.66 10.97 58.92
C GLY A 2 19.51 10.20 58.29
N GLU A 3 18.78 9.45 59.11
CA GLU A 3 17.56 8.74 58.70
C GLU A 3 16.47 9.77 58.41
N GLY A 4 16.32 10.14 57.13
CA GLY A 4 15.12 10.81 56.63
C GLY A 4 14.02 9.77 56.48
N THR A 5 13.16 9.66 57.49
CA THR A 5 11.89 8.95 57.36
C THR A 5 10.93 9.86 56.60
N ASP A 6 10.72 9.57 55.32
CA ASP A 6 9.74 10.26 54.50
C ASP A 6 8.35 9.98 55.10
N ARG A 7 7.62 11.02 55.51
CA ARG A 7 6.28 10.83 56.06
C ARG A 7 5.33 10.52 54.90
N PRO A 8 4.57 9.41 54.93
CA PRO A 8 3.66 9.06 53.85
C PRO A 8 2.66 10.19 53.61
N SER A 9 2.39 10.45 52.34
CA SER A 9 1.47 11.48 51.89
C SER A 9 0.08 11.28 52.52
N THR A 10 -0.71 12.34 52.62
CA THR A 10 -2.06 12.25 53.18
C THR A 10 -2.93 11.26 52.38
N ARG A 11 -2.68 11.12 51.07
CA ARG A 11 -3.34 10.13 50.20
C ARG A 11 -2.94 8.69 50.55
N GLU A 12 -1.65 8.42 50.71
CA GLU A 12 -1.14 7.08 51.09
C GLU A 12 -1.65 6.66 52.47
N ARG A 13 -1.67 7.57 53.44
CA ARG A 13 -2.26 7.29 54.77
C ARG A 13 -3.72 6.87 54.70
N ILE A 14 -4.50 7.47 53.81
CA ILE A 14 -5.91 7.13 53.59
C ILE A 14 -6.01 5.71 53.00
N LEU A 15 -5.16 5.38 52.04
CA LEU A 15 -5.13 4.07 51.39
C LEU A 15 -4.64 2.97 52.34
N ASP A 16 -3.61 3.22 53.14
CA ASP A 16 -3.09 2.28 54.14
C ASP A 16 -4.11 2.00 55.24
N ALA A 17 -4.84 3.02 55.68
CA ALA A 17 -5.95 2.84 56.60
C ALA A 17 -7.06 1.96 55.98
N ALA A 18 -7.38 2.20 54.71
CA ALA A 18 -8.37 1.39 53.99
C ALA A 18 -7.91 -0.06 53.78
N ARG A 19 -6.64 -0.29 53.42
CA ARG A 19 -6.00 -1.62 53.35
C ARG A 19 -6.07 -2.33 54.69
N GLY A 20 -5.72 -1.64 55.77
CA GLY A 20 -5.72 -2.21 57.12
C GLY A 20 -7.11 -2.55 57.64
N ILE A 21 -8.17 -1.90 57.16
CA ILE A 21 -9.56 -2.29 57.46
C ILE A 21 -9.96 -3.49 56.61
N SER A 22 -9.64 -3.46 55.32
CA SER A 22 -9.96 -4.53 54.38
C SER A 22 -9.35 -5.87 54.82
N SER A 23 -8.07 -5.88 55.18
CA SER A 23 -7.37 -7.12 55.57
C SER A 23 -7.87 -7.74 56.87
N ARG A 24 -8.38 -6.93 57.82
CA ARG A 24 -8.82 -7.41 59.14
C ARG A 24 -10.31 -7.72 59.23
N HIS A 25 -11.12 -7.02 58.44
CA HIS A 25 -12.58 -7.02 58.59
C HIS A 25 -13.32 -7.27 57.26
N GLY A 26 -12.58 -7.56 56.18
CA GLY A 26 -13.13 -7.78 54.85
C GLY A 26 -13.52 -6.49 54.14
N MET A 27 -13.74 -6.58 52.83
CA MET A 27 -14.04 -5.42 51.97
C MET A 27 -15.33 -4.68 52.36
N ARG A 28 -16.29 -5.37 53.00
CA ARG A 28 -17.57 -4.79 53.46
C ARG A 28 -17.41 -3.81 54.63
N ALA A 29 -16.32 -3.90 55.39
CA ALA A 29 -16.07 -3.04 56.56
C ALA A 29 -15.39 -1.72 56.19
N VAL A 30 -14.82 -1.62 54.99
CA VAL A 30 -14.17 -0.41 54.49
C VAL A 30 -15.27 0.60 54.15
N THR A 31 -15.45 1.63 54.97
CA THR A 31 -16.40 2.73 54.70
C THR A 31 -15.66 4.06 54.79
N VAL A 32 -16.16 5.10 54.11
CA VAL A 32 -15.52 6.43 54.15
C VAL A 32 -15.31 6.92 55.59
N ARG A 33 -16.26 6.63 56.48
CA ARG A 33 -16.17 6.98 57.90
C ARG A 33 -15.09 6.19 58.62
N ALA A 34 -15.06 4.87 58.44
CA ALA A 34 -14.04 4.00 59.04
C ALA A 34 -12.63 4.34 58.53
N VAL A 35 -12.48 4.63 57.24
CA VAL A 35 -11.21 5.03 56.62
C VAL A 35 -10.76 6.40 57.12
N SER A 36 -11.66 7.39 57.20
CA SER A 36 -11.37 8.73 57.73
C SER A 36 -10.88 8.66 59.18
N GLU A 37 -11.53 7.84 60.00
CA GLU A 37 -11.19 7.62 61.41
C GLU A 37 -9.85 6.91 61.57
N ALA A 38 -9.64 5.81 60.83
CA ALA A 38 -8.39 5.05 60.86
C ALA A 38 -7.19 5.81 60.28
N ALA A 39 -7.40 6.66 59.26
CA ALA A 39 -6.35 7.49 58.68
C ALA A 39 -6.07 8.77 59.49
N GLY A 40 -6.91 9.11 60.48
CA GLY A 40 -6.78 10.33 61.27
C GLY A 40 -6.92 11.60 60.43
N VAL A 41 -7.82 11.61 59.44
CA VAL A 41 -8.09 12.76 58.56
C VAL A 41 -9.55 13.18 58.67
N GLY A 42 -9.85 14.46 58.45
CA GLY A 42 -11.22 14.94 58.37
C GLY A 42 -11.91 14.50 57.07
N MET A 43 -13.24 14.36 57.09
CA MET A 43 -14.04 13.98 55.92
C MET A 43 -13.83 14.91 54.70
N GLY A 44 -13.58 16.21 54.93
CA GLY A 44 -13.26 17.16 53.87
C GLY A 44 -11.91 16.89 53.20
N THR A 45 -10.91 16.48 53.98
CA THR A 45 -9.58 16.09 53.48
C THR A 45 -9.64 14.78 52.69
N LEU A 46 -10.42 13.81 53.16
CA LEU A 46 -10.63 12.56 52.40
C LEU A 46 -11.30 12.83 51.05
N ARG A 47 -12.34 13.69 51.01
CA ARG A 47 -13.02 14.08 49.77
C ARG A 47 -12.17 14.92 48.82
N HIS A 48 -11.13 15.58 49.33
CA HIS A 48 -10.17 16.31 48.50
C HIS A 48 -9.26 15.36 47.71
N HIS A 49 -8.81 14.27 48.35
CA HIS A 49 -7.96 13.26 47.71
C HIS A 49 -8.73 12.21 46.91
N PHE A 50 -9.99 11.94 47.30
CA PHE A 50 -10.88 11.02 46.62
C PHE A 50 -12.24 11.68 46.48
N ARG A 51 -12.56 12.18 45.29
CA ARG A 51 -13.78 12.96 44.99
C ARG A 51 -15.05 12.19 45.28
N SER A 52 -14.97 10.86 45.29
CA SER A 52 -16.06 9.98 45.63
C SER A 52 -15.59 8.76 46.41
N GLN A 53 -16.52 8.12 47.12
CA GLN A 53 -16.30 6.81 47.73
C GLN A 53 -15.88 5.77 46.65
N ARG A 54 -16.41 5.89 45.42
CA ARG A 54 -16.03 5.06 44.27
C ARG A 54 -14.55 5.17 43.93
N GLU A 55 -14.00 6.38 43.88
CA GLU A 55 -12.59 6.61 43.54
C GLU A 55 -11.64 6.00 44.59
N LEU A 56 -11.96 6.14 45.88
CA LEU A 56 -11.19 5.54 46.96
C LEU A 56 -11.13 4.01 46.85
N PHE A 57 -12.28 3.37 46.60
CA PHE A 57 -12.35 1.92 46.48
C PHE A 57 -11.71 1.38 45.21
N ALA A 58 -11.94 2.02 44.06
CA ALA A 58 -11.30 1.62 42.82
C ALA A 58 -9.77 1.70 42.97
N THR A 59 -9.27 2.76 43.61
CA THR A 59 -7.83 2.91 43.91
C THR A 59 -7.35 1.82 44.88
N LEU A 60 -8.10 1.54 45.95
CA LEU A 60 -7.75 0.49 46.91
C LEU A 60 -7.66 -0.90 46.26
N VAL A 61 -8.64 -1.26 45.42
CA VAL A 61 -8.67 -2.54 44.71
C VAL A 61 -7.52 -2.63 43.71
N ALA A 62 -7.26 -1.55 42.96
CA ALA A 62 -6.13 -1.49 42.04
C ALA A 62 -4.80 -1.72 42.77
N GLU A 63 -4.55 -1.00 43.87
CA GLU A 63 -3.28 -1.17 44.60
C GLU A 63 -3.14 -2.56 45.23
N VAL A 64 -4.23 -3.18 45.71
CA VAL A 64 -4.17 -4.57 46.24
C VAL A 64 -3.83 -5.58 45.14
N ILE A 65 -4.24 -5.33 43.90
CA ILE A 65 -3.88 -6.17 42.74
C ILE A 65 -2.42 -5.87 42.34
N ASP A 66 -2.04 -4.61 42.25
CA ASP A 66 -0.70 -4.16 41.85
C ASP A 66 0.39 -4.62 42.83
N ASP A 67 0.12 -4.57 44.14
CA ASP A 67 1.04 -5.03 45.19
C ASP A 67 1.35 -6.55 45.08
N ARG A 68 0.52 -7.31 44.34
CA ARG A 68 0.64 -8.76 44.19
C ARG A 68 1.12 -9.21 42.82
N ILE A 69 0.96 -8.37 41.81
CA ILE A 69 1.36 -8.67 40.45
C ILE A 69 2.72 -8.03 40.17
N ASP A 70 3.74 -8.88 40.07
CA ASP A 70 5.06 -8.49 39.62
C ASP A 70 5.14 -8.55 38.08
N ASP A 71 4.93 -7.40 37.45
CA ASP A 71 5.07 -7.24 36.01
C ASP A 71 6.53 -7.37 35.52
N SER A 72 7.53 -7.32 36.40
CA SER A 72 8.93 -7.52 35.98
C SER A 72 9.19 -8.93 35.45
N VAL A 73 8.34 -9.91 35.84
CA VAL A 73 8.41 -11.29 35.34
C VAL A 73 8.22 -11.36 33.83
N ILE A 74 7.36 -10.53 33.23
CA ILE A 74 7.18 -10.51 31.77
C ILE A 74 8.37 -9.85 31.05
N ALA A 75 9.18 -9.09 31.78
CA ALA A 75 10.34 -8.39 31.26
C ALA A 75 11.62 -9.24 31.22
N ASP A 76 11.62 -10.43 31.83
CA ASP A 76 12.81 -11.29 31.94
C ASP A 76 13.17 -11.98 30.61
N THR A 77 13.92 -11.29 29.76
CA THR A 77 14.33 -11.79 28.44
C THR A 77 15.31 -12.98 28.50
N SER A 78 15.73 -13.44 29.69
CA SER A 78 16.49 -14.69 29.81
C SER A 78 15.63 -15.93 29.56
N LEU A 79 14.30 -15.77 29.53
CA LEU A 79 13.34 -16.84 29.30
C LEU A 79 12.49 -16.61 28.03
N PRO A 80 12.09 -17.69 27.33
CA PRO A 80 11.13 -17.61 26.23
C PRO A 80 9.81 -16.94 26.65
N GLY A 81 9.13 -16.29 25.70
CA GLY A 81 7.81 -15.67 25.93
C GLY A 81 6.77 -16.60 26.58
N PRO A 82 6.61 -17.85 26.12
CA PRO A 82 5.70 -18.83 26.73
C PRO A 82 5.96 -19.07 28.21
N ASP A 83 7.23 -19.08 28.61
CA ASP A 83 7.65 -19.32 29.98
C ASP A 83 7.41 -18.10 30.87
N ARG A 84 7.70 -16.91 30.35
CA ARG A 84 7.38 -15.65 31.02
C ARG A 84 5.89 -15.47 31.23
N LEU A 85 5.07 -15.70 30.20
CA LEU A 85 3.62 -15.59 30.31
C LEU A 85 3.07 -16.60 31.32
N ALA A 86 3.52 -17.85 31.27
CA ALA A 86 3.12 -18.88 32.22
C ALA A 86 3.44 -18.49 33.68
N ARG A 87 4.58 -17.85 33.92
CA ARG A 87 4.92 -17.31 35.24
C ARG A 87 4.04 -16.13 35.62
N ALA A 88 3.81 -15.19 34.71
CA ALA A 88 2.97 -14.01 34.94
C ALA A 88 1.52 -14.39 35.30
N VAL A 89 0.86 -15.23 34.49
CA VAL A 89 -0.51 -15.69 34.79
C VAL A 89 -0.57 -16.60 36.02
N GLY A 90 0.54 -17.28 36.36
CA GLY A 90 0.65 -18.09 37.56
C GLY A 90 0.52 -17.27 38.86
N GLN A 91 0.79 -15.96 38.82
CA GLN A 91 0.59 -15.06 39.97
C GLN A 91 -0.90 -14.84 40.30
N LEU A 92 -1.80 -15.17 39.36
CA LEU A 92 -3.25 -15.08 39.56
C LEU A 92 -3.82 -16.23 40.41
N LEU A 93 -3.01 -17.25 40.70
CA LEU A 93 -3.38 -18.40 41.52
C LEU A 93 -2.54 -18.44 42.81
N PRO A 94 -3.13 -18.80 43.96
CA PRO A 94 -2.39 -18.95 45.21
C PRO A 94 -1.51 -20.21 45.19
N ASP A 95 -0.44 -20.19 45.99
CA ASP A 95 0.49 -21.33 46.10
C ASP A 95 -0.03 -22.44 47.02
N ASP A 96 -0.75 -22.09 48.10
CA ASP A 96 -1.42 -23.05 48.96
C ASP A 96 -2.65 -22.45 49.69
N TYR A 97 -3.33 -23.30 50.48
CA TYR A 97 -4.47 -22.90 51.32
C TYR A 97 -4.06 -22.09 52.57
N ALA A 98 -2.80 -22.13 52.99
CA ALA A 98 -2.31 -21.44 54.17
C ALA A 98 -2.08 -19.94 53.89
N ASP A 99 -1.84 -19.57 52.63
CA ASP A 99 -1.62 -18.20 52.16
C ASP A 99 -2.92 -17.48 51.72
N SER A 100 -4.03 -17.71 52.44
CA SER A 100 -5.40 -17.41 51.94
C SER A 100 -5.83 -15.94 51.95
N ALA A 101 -4.91 -14.97 52.03
CA ALA A 101 -5.27 -13.57 51.85
C ALA A 101 -5.68 -13.25 50.40
N LEU A 102 -5.15 -13.99 49.41
CA LEU A 102 -5.56 -13.88 48.00
C LEU A 102 -6.93 -14.53 47.78
N LEU A 103 -7.09 -15.74 48.29
CA LEU A 103 -8.32 -16.52 48.17
C LEU A 103 -9.49 -15.83 48.88
N SER A 104 -9.27 -15.28 50.08
CA SER A 104 -10.29 -14.53 50.82
C SER A 104 -10.66 -13.23 50.09
N ALA A 105 -9.68 -12.49 49.55
CA ALA A 105 -9.96 -11.28 48.78
C ALA A 105 -10.74 -11.58 47.49
N TRP A 106 -10.34 -12.63 46.76
CA TRP A 106 -11.04 -13.07 45.56
C TRP A 106 -12.47 -13.52 45.89
N PHE A 107 -12.66 -14.36 46.91
CA PHE A 107 -13.99 -14.78 47.36
C PHE A 107 -14.83 -13.60 47.84
N ASP A 108 -14.28 -12.65 48.58
CA ASP A 108 -15.03 -11.48 49.05
C ASP A 108 -15.54 -10.64 47.88
N VAL A 109 -14.73 -10.50 46.82
CA VAL A 109 -15.11 -9.82 45.58
C VAL A 109 -16.26 -10.59 44.89
N TYR A 110 -16.16 -11.90 44.69
CA TYR A 110 -17.21 -12.68 44.00
C TYR A 110 -18.45 -12.98 44.86
N ALA A 111 -18.31 -13.18 46.17
CA ALA A 111 -19.43 -13.31 47.11
C ALA A 111 -20.30 -12.04 47.14
N THR A 112 -19.69 -10.89 46.83
CA THR A 112 -20.40 -9.63 46.66
C THR A 112 -21.30 -9.62 45.41
N ALA A 113 -21.01 -10.46 44.40
CA ALA A 113 -21.88 -10.68 43.23
C ALA A 113 -23.13 -11.52 43.55
N PHE A 114 -23.13 -12.32 44.62
CA PHE A 114 -24.27 -13.16 45.00
C PHE A 114 -25.27 -12.46 45.95
N ALA A 115 -24.96 -11.23 46.41
CA ALA A 115 -25.89 -10.45 47.20
C ALA A 115 -27.04 -9.90 46.33
N GLN A 116 -28.27 -10.36 46.56
CA GLN A 116 -29.46 -9.92 45.81
C GLN A 116 -30.34 -8.98 46.67
N PRO A 117 -30.73 -7.79 46.16
CA PRO A 117 -30.31 -7.20 44.89
C PRO A 117 -28.87 -6.67 44.95
N LEU A 118 -28.15 -6.82 43.84
CA LEU A 118 -26.77 -6.37 43.69
C LEU A 118 -26.74 -4.83 43.74
N SER A 119 -26.13 -4.27 44.79
CA SER A 119 -25.99 -2.82 44.92
C SER A 119 -25.11 -2.25 43.80
N GLU A 120 -25.35 -0.99 43.39
CA GLU A 120 -24.50 -0.31 42.40
C GLU A 120 -23.03 -0.28 42.86
N HIS A 121 -22.82 -0.14 44.16
CA HIS A 121 -21.51 -0.18 44.80
C HIS A 121 -20.78 -1.52 44.61
N SER A 122 -21.50 -2.63 44.77
CA SER A 122 -20.99 -3.99 44.55
C SER A 122 -20.58 -4.24 43.10
N ARG A 123 -21.36 -3.71 42.13
CA ARG A 123 -21.01 -3.79 40.70
C ARG A 123 -19.72 -3.03 40.38
N GLN A 124 -19.52 -1.85 40.95
CA GLN A 124 -18.33 -1.04 40.72
C GLN A 124 -17.04 -1.69 41.24
N LEU A 125 -17.11 -2.42 42.36
CA LEU A 125 -15.96 -3.17 42.88
C LEU A 125 -15.55 -4.32 41.96
N LEU A 126 -16.53 -5.06 41.44
CA LEU A 126 -16.31 -6.15 40.48
C LEU A 126 -15.71 -5.61 39.17
N ASP A 127 -16.24 -4.50 38.67
CA ASP A 127 -15.79 -3.84 37.45
C ASP A 127 -14.34 -3.34 37.58
N ALA A 128 -14.00 -2.66 38.68
CA ALA A 128 -12.64 -2.17 38.93
C ALA A 128 -11.60 -3.32 39.04
N ALA A 129 -11.96 -4.42 39.71
CA ALA A 129 -11.09 -5.60 39.81
C ALA A 129 -10.88 -6.26 38.44
N ALA A 130 -11.95 -6.50 37.68
CA ALA A 130 -11.88 -7.09 36.36
C ALA A 130 -11.06 -6.23 35.39
N GLN A 131 -11.31 -4.92 35.36
CA GLN A 131 -10.60 -3.98 34.49
C GLN A 131 -9.10 -3.94 34.81
N ARG A 132 -8.71 -4.00 36.10
CA ARG A 132 -7.30 -3.98 36.48
C ARG A 132 -6.58 -5.26 36.08
N SER A 133 -7.16 -6.43 36.35
CA SER A 133 -6.59 -7.71 35.91
C SER A 133 -6.48 -7.80 34.38
N HIS A 134 -7.48 -7.26 33.67
CA HIS A 134 -7.44 -7.14 32.22
C HIS A 134 -6.30 -6.23 31.74
N THR A 135 -6.04 -5.13 32.45
CA THR A 135 -4.93 -4.21 32.15
C THR A 135 -3.57 -4.90 32.24
N HIS A 136 -3.30 -5.67 33.31
CA HIS A 136 -2.06 -6.44 33.43
C HIS A 136 -1.94 -7.50 32.33
N ALA A 137 -2.98 -8.32 32.13
CA ALA A 137 -2.96 -9.38 31.12
C ALA A 137 -2.72 -8.83 29.70
N ARG A 138 -3.41 -7.73 29.35
CA ARG A 138 -3.21 -7.01 28.09
C ARG A 138 -1.79 -6.46 28.00
N GLY A 139 -1.26 -5.85 29.06
CA GLY A 139 0.12 -5.32 29.09
C GLY A 139 1.18 -6.41 28.83
N TRP A 140 1.03 -7.58 29.47
CA TRP A 140 1.92 -8.72 29.23
C TRP A 140 1.86 -9.20 27.79
N LEU A 141 0.66 -9.40 27.26
CA LEU A 141 0.44 -9.91 25.91
C LEU A 141 0.86 -8.89 24.84
N THR A 142 0.70 -7.60 25.10
CA THR A 142 1.19 -6.52 24.23
C THR A 142 2.71 -6.58 24.10
N ARG A 143 3.41 -6.74 25.23
CA ARG A 143 4.87 -6.90 25.23
C ARG A 143 5.30 -8.14 24.43
N LEU A 144 4.65 -9.28 24.67
CA LEU A 144 4.97 -10.52 23.97
C LEU A 144 4.62 -10.48 22.48
N ALA A 145 3.57 -9.75 22.11
CA ALA A 145 3.20 -9.52 20.72
C ALA A 145 4.25 -8.66 20.00
N ALA A 146 4.75 -7.60 20.64
CA ALA A 146 5.85 -6.77 20.13
C ALA A 146 7.15 -7.58 19.92
N GLU A 147 7.34 -8.65 20.69
CA GLU A 147 8.45 -9.59 20.56
C GLU A 147 8.16 -10.78 19.61
N GLY A 148 7.02 -10.77 18.91
CA GLY A 148 6.67 -11.77 17.89
C GLY A 148 6.11 -13.10 18.42
N TRP A 149 5.81 -13.23 19.71
CA TRP A 149 5.27 -14.48 20.29
C TRP A 149 3.77 -14.67 20.07
N LEU A 150 3.03 -13.58 19.80
CA LEU A 150 1.58 -13.56 19.59
C LEU A 150 1.23 -12.52 18.54
N ASP A 151 0.13 -12.74 17.81
CA ASP A 151 -0.43 -11.72 16.93
C ASP A 151 -1.21 -10.67 17.75
N ALA A 152 -1.01 -9.37 17.51
CA ALA A 152 -1.63 -8.29 18.29
C ALA A 152 -3.17 -8.39 18.33
N THR A 153 -3.77 -8.89 17.25
CA THR A 153 -5.23 -9.10 17.12
C THR A 153 -5.78 -10.14 18.11
N ARG A 154 -4.92 -11.02 18.60
CA ARG A 154 -5.26 -12.06 19.58
C ARG A 154 -5.05 -11.62 21.02
N ILE A 155 -4.54 -10.42 21.30
CA ILE A 155 -4.27 -9.93 22.66
C ILE A 155 -5.56 -9.99 23.50
N GLU A 156 -6.64 -9.37 23.03
CA GLU A 156 -7.91 -9.29 23.78
C GLU A 156 -8.54 -10.67 23.98
N THR A 157 -8.56 -11.51 22.94
CA THR A 157 -9.14 -12.87 23.04
C THR A 157 -8.31 -13.75 23.98
N THR A 158 -6.99 -13.64 23.92
CA THR A 158 -6.07 -14.40 24.78
C THR A 158 -6.15 -13.92 26.23
N ALA A 159 -6.21 -12.60 26.47
CA ALA A 159 -6.38 -12.03 27.81
C ALA A 159 -7.67 -12.55 28.46
N ASN A 160 -8.79 -12.45 27.73
CA ASN A 160 -10.09 -12.94 28.20
C ASN A 160 -10.08 -14.44 28.46
N MET A 161 -9.49 -15.24 27.58
CA MET A 161 -9.36 -16.69 27.76
C MET A 161 -8.57 -17.04 29.04
N LEU A 162 -7.42 -16.38 29.26
CA LEU A 162 -6.55 -16.67 30.41
C LEU A 162 -7.19 -16.24 31.73
N LEU A 163 -7.87 -15.09 31.77
CA LEU A 163 -8.59 -14.59 32.95
C LEU A 163 -9.85 -15.40 33.26
N ALA A 164 -10.58 -15.84 32.24
CA ALA A 164 -11.72 -16.74 32.43
C ALA A 164 -11.25 -18.10 32.96
N LEU A 165 -10.16 -18.64 32.40
CA LEU A 165 -9.58 -19.91 32.84
C LEU A 165 -9.04 -19.82 34.27
N SER A 166 -8.34 -18.74 34.65
CA SER A 166 -7.85 -18.56 36.02
C SER A 166 -9.00 -18.50 37.03
N SER A 167 -10.06 -17.76 36.71
CA SER A 167 -11.26 -17.64 37.56
C SER A 167 -11.99 -18.98 37.70
N GLY A 168 -12.14 -19.73 36.61
CA GLY A 168 -12.78 -21.06 36.62
C GLY A 168 -11.98 -22.10 37.38
N LEU A 169 -10.65 -22.10 37.22
CA LEU A 169 -9.75 -22.99 37.96
C LEU A 169 -9.78 -22.70 39.46
N LEU A 170 -9.81 -21.42 39.87
CA LEU A 170 -9.99 -21.05 41.27
C LEU A 170 -11.29 -21.60 41.83
N LEU A 171 -12.41 -21.39 41.13
CA LEU A 171 -13.71 -21.91 41.57
C LEU A 171 -13.71 -23.44 41.73
N GLU A 172 -13.08 -24.16 40.80
CA GLU A 172 -12.94 -25.62 40.87
C GLU A 172 -12.11 -26.06 42.08
N THR A 173 -11.00 -25.39 42.39
CA THR A 173 -10.17 -25.75 43.57
C THR A 173 -10.94 -25.69 44.89
N LEU A 174 -12.00 -24.88 44.93
CA LEU A 174 -12.84 -24.63 46.10
C LEU A 174 -14.03 -25.58 46.20
N THR A 175 -14.28 -26.39 45.16
CA THR A 175 -15.43 -27.28 45.08
C THR A 175 -15.15 -28.57 45.85
N PRO A 176 -15.99 -28.93 46.85
CA PRO A 176 -15.79 -30.15 47.61
C PRO A 176 -15.76 -31.40 46.72
N GLY A 177 -14.69 -32.19 46.81
CA GLY A 177 -14.51 -33.40 46.00
C GLY A 177 -13.96 -33.16 44.59
N SER A 178 -13.61 -31.93 44.22
CA SER A 178 -12.92 -31.66 42.95
C SER A 178 -11.53 -32.30 42.94
N PRO A 179 -11.12 -32.93 41.83
CA PRO A 179 -9.74 -33.42 41.66
C PRO A 179 -8.75 -32.27 41.37
N VAL A 180 -9.22 -31.04 41.18
CA VAL A 180 -8.38 -29.88 40.88
C VAL A 180 -7.74 -29.35 42.15
N THR A 181 -6.42 -29.44 42.23
CA THR A 181 -5.59 -28.85 43.30
C THR A 181 -5.00 -27.53 42.81
N PHE A 182 -4.50 -26.67 43.70
CA PHE A 182 -3.78 -25.46 43.27
C PHE A 182 -2.60 -25.78 42.34
N GLN A 183 -1.89 -26.88 42.61
CA GLN A 183 -0.79 -27.31 41.75
C GLN A 183 -1.27 -27.74 40.34
N SER A 184 -2.38 -28.49 40.24
CA SER A 184 -2.91 -28.88 38.94
C SER A 184 -3.54 -27.69 38.21
N ALA A 185 -4.20 -26.76 38.92
CA ALA A 185 -4.68 -25.50 38.36
C ALA A 185 -3.54 -24.65 37.78
N ARG A 186 -2.44 -24.45 38.52
CA ARG A 186 -1.24 -23.76 38.01
C ARG A 186 -0.66 -24.46 36.79
N THR A 187 -0.62 -25.79 36.79
CA THR A 187 -0.15 -26.58 35.65
C THR A 187 -1.02 -26.36 34.43
N THR A 188 -2.35 -26.42 34.58
CA THR A 188 -3.31 -26.19 33.49
C THR A 188 -3.23 -24.77 32.94
N LEU A 189 -3.17 -23.75 33.81
CA LEU A 189 -3.06 -22.35 33.38
C LEU A 189 -1.73 -22.08 32.68
N SER A 190 -0.63 -22.66 33.17
CA SER A 190 0.69 -22.60 32.52
C SER A 190 0.68 -23.24 31.13
N LEU A 191 0.04 -24.40 30.97
CA LEU A 191 -0.11 -25.06 29.67
C LEU A 191 -0.93 -24.21 28.69
N ALA A 192 -2.03 -23.61 29.17
CA ALA A 192 -2.85 -22.71 28.36
C ALA A 192 -2.07 -21.46 27.93
N ALA A 193 -1.33 -20.84 28.84
CA ALA A 193 -0.46 -19.69 28.54
C ALA A 193 0.60 -20.04 27.49
N ARG A 194 1.28 -21.19 27.64
CA ARG A 194 2.28 -21.64 26.66
C ARG A 194 1.67 -21.92 25.29
N SER A 195 0.51 -22.57 25.27
CA SER A 195 -0.20 -22.93 24.03
C SER A 195 -0.86 -21.73 23.33
N ALA A 196 -1.08 -20.63 24.07
CA ALA A 196 -1.60 -19.40 23.50
C ALA A 196 -0.59 -18.68 22.60
N LEU A 197 0.71 -18.94 22.82
CA LEU A 197 1.82 -18.32 22.10
C LEU A 197 2.44 -19.27 21.08
N ARG A 198 3.27 -18.72 20.18
CA ARG A 198 4.10 -19.48 19.24
C ARG A 198 5.23 -20.21 19.97
N SER A 199 5.72 -21.30 19.38
CA SER A 199 6.90 -22.04 19.90
C SER A 199 8.19 -21.24 19.75
N GLU A 200 8.29 -20.40 18.73
CA GLU A 200 9.39 -19.49 18.46
C GLU A 200 8.81 -18.10 18.11
N PRO A 201 9.51 -17.00 18.46
CA PRO A 201 9.08 -15.67 18.10
C PRO A 201 9.21 -15.50 16.59
N ARG A 202 8.28 -14.76 16.01
CA ARG A 202 8.36 -14.40 14.60
C ARG A 202 9.58 -13.49 14.36
N PRO A 203 10.41 -13.73 13.32
CA PRO A 203 11.47 -12.81 12.91
C PRO A 203 10.94 -11.37 12.71
N PRO A 204 11.74 -10.35 13.05
CA PRO A 204 11.39 -8.95 12.76
C PRO A 204 11.04 -8.75 11.28
N GLY A 205 9.96 -8.04 11.02
CA GLY A 205 9.46 -7.78 9.66
C GLY A 205 8.51 -8.84 9.11
N GLN A 206 8.49 -10.07 9.62
CA GLN A 206 7.60 -11.10 9.08
C GLN A 206 6.12 -10.80 9.41
N LEU A 207 5.27 -10.83 8.39
CA LEU A 207 3.87 -10.45 8.46
C LEU A 207 3.03 -11.54 9.13
N GLY A 208 1.96 -11.11 9.83
CA GLY A 208 0.96 -12.01 10.41
C GLY A 208 -0.08 -12.47 9.41
N ASP A 209 -0.94 -13.40 9.81
CA ASP A 209 -1.96 -13.96 8.92
C ASP A 209 -2.92 -12.87 8.45
N GLU A 210 -3.26 -11.92 9.31
CA GLU A 210 -4.10 -10.78 8.98
C GLU A 210 -3.42 -9.84 7.96
N ALA A 211 -2.17 -9.48 8.20
CA ALA A 211 -1.39 -8.66 7.26
C ALA A 211 -1.18 -9.36 5.91
N ARG A 212 -0.86 -10.66 5.91
CA ARG A 212 -0.71 -11.49 4.70
C ARG A 212 -2.02 -11.62 3.93
N SER A 213 -3.18 -11.63 4.61
CA SER A 213 -4.49 -11.68 3.95
C SER A 213 -4.72 -10.50 3.01
N ARG A 214 -4.09 -9.34 3.27
CA ARG A 214 -4.20 -8.14 2.43
C ARG A 214 -3.51 -8.29 1.07
N PHE A 215 -2.40 -9.04 1.04
CA PHE A 215 -1.68 -9.37 -0.19
C PHE A 215 -2.38 -10.48 -0.97
N LEU A 216 -3.02 -11.41 -0.26
CA LEU A 216 -3.73 -12.55 -0.85
C LEU A 216 -5.15 -12.23 -1.31
N ALA A 217 -5.59 -10.98 -1.18
CA ALA A 217 -6.86 -10.51 -1.72
C ALA A 217 -6.74 -10.45 -3.25
N PRO A 218 -7.47 -11.28 -4.01
CA PRO A 218 -7.26 -11.34 -5.45
C PRO A 218 -7.51 -9.98 -6.11
N THR A 219 -6.54 -9.52 -6.87
CA THR A 219 -6.64 -8.31 -7.69
C THR A 219 -7.08 -8.70 -9.09
N ARG A 220 -8.11 -8.04 -9.61
CA ARG A 220 -8.59 -8.24 -10.99
C ARG A 220 -8.57 -6.94 -11.78
N THR A 221 -8.12 -7.01 -13.03
CA THR A 221 -8.33 -5.90 -13.97
C THR A 221 -9.82 -5.78 -14.31
N LEU A 222 -10.24 -4.61 -14.77
CA LEU A 222 -11.58 -4.45 -15.34
C LEU A 222 -11.76 -5.40 -16.53
N PRO A 223 -12.82 -6.23 -16.55
CA PRO A 223 -13.01 -7.16 -17.65
C PRO A 223 -13.27 -6.46 -18.98
N VAL A 224 -12.54 -6.84 -20.03
CA VAL A 224 -12.68 -6.33 -21.40
C VAL A 224 -13.58 -7.28 -22.19
N SER A 225 -14.74 -6.79 -22.62
CA SER A 225 -15.74 -7.57 -23.36
C SER A 225 -15.47 -7.55 -24.86
N SER A 226 -15.81 -8.64 -25.54
CA SER A 226 -15.96 -8.65 -27.00
C SER A 226 -17.07 -7.70 -27.43
N ARG A 227 -16.87 -7.01 -28.55
CA ARG A 227 -17.84 -6.07 -29.13
C ARG A 227 -19.12 -6.79 -29.59
N SER A 228 -18.98 -7.89 -30.33
CA SER A 228 -20.12 -8.60 -30.93
C SER A 228 -20.73 -9.65 -30.01
N LEU A 229 -19.98 -10.17 -29.04
CA LEU A 229 -20.46 -11.12 -28.02
C LEU A 229 -20.09 -10.64 -26.62
N PRO A 230 -20.80 -9.65 -26.05
CA PRO A 230 -20.44 -9.00 -24.78
C PRO A 230 -20.36 -9.93 -23.57
N ASP A 231 -21.02 -11.10 -23.61
CA ASP A 231 -20.89 -12.12 -22.57
C ASP A 231 -19.49 -12.72 -22.51
N ARG A 232 -18.74 -12.68 -23.62
CA ARG A 232 -17.35 -13.12 -23.66
C ARG A 232 -16.44 -11.96 -23.30
N ALA A 233 -15.65 -12.15 -22.25
CA ALA A 233 -14.67 -11.17 -21.80
C ALA A 233 -13.36 -11.83 -21.41
N ILE A 234 -12.36 -10.98 -21.22
CA ILE A 234 -11.10 -11.35 -20.59
C ILE A 234 -10.80 -10.42 -19.42
N PHE A 235 -10.04 -10.92 -18.46
CA PHE A 235 -9.46 -10.13 -17.39
C PHE A 235 -8.15 -10.76 -16.94
N VAL A 236 -7.35 -10.01 -16.18
CA VAL A 236 -6.13 -10.51 -15.56
C VAL A 236 -6.35 -10.58 -14.06
N SER A 237 -5.88 -11.65 -13.43
CA SER A 237 -6.05 -11.89 -11.99
C SER A 237 -4.84 -12.62 -11.41
N ASP A 238 -4.49 -12.31 -10.16
CA ASP A 238 -3.46 -13.01 -9.38
C ASP A 238 -4.02 -14.14 -8.51
N GLU A 239 -5.30 -14.53 -8.71
CA GLU A 239 -5.98 -15.54 -7.89
C GLU A 239 -5.31 -16.93 -7.88
N SER A 240 -4.49 -17.25 -8.87
CA SER A 240 -3.67 -18.47 -8.91
C SER A 240 -2.32 -18.33 -8.20
N GLY A 241 -2.02 -17.17 -7.59
CA GLY A 241 -0.78 -16.82 -6.89
C GLY A 241 0.15 -15.87 -7.68
N ALA A 242 -0.02 -15.82 -9.00
CA ALA A 242 0.65 -14.88 -9.90
C ALA A 242 -0.36 -14.36 -10.92
N PHE A 243 -0.17 -13.14 -11.44
CA PHE A 243 -1.07 -12.58 -12.44
C PHE A 243 -1.13 -13.46 -13.70
N GLN A 244 -2.33 -13.88 -14.10
CA GLN A 244 -2.60 -14.65 -15.31
C GLN A 244 -3.80 -14.07 -16.07
N VAL A 245 -3.88 -14.37 -17.37
CA VAL A 245 -4.99 -14.02 -18.24
C VAL A 245 -6.11 -15.05 -18.07
N TYR A 246 -7.33 -14.58 -17.88
CA TYR A 246 -8.55 -15.38 -17.78
C TYR A 246 -9.53 -15.00 -18.89
N ALA A 247 -10.23 -15.99 -19.42
CA ALA A 247 -11.43 -15.80 -20.23
C ALA A 247 -12.66 -16.03 -19.36
N TRP A 248 -13.69 -15.21 -19.55
CA TRP A 248 -14.94 -15.26 -18.81
C TRP A 248 -16.12 -15.27 -19.77
N ASN A 249 -16.98 -16.27 -19.64
CA ASN A 249 -18.33 -16.23 -20.19
C ASN A 249 -19.29 -15.80 -19.09
N ARG A 250 -19.72 -14.54 -19.13
CA ARG A 250 -20.60 -13.93 -18.13
C ARG A 250 -21.99 -14.55 -18.08
N GLY A 251 -22.52 -14.97 -19.23
CA GLY A 251 -23.88 -15.51 -19.31
C GLY A 251 -24.08 -16.76 -18.46
N ASP A 252 -23.06 -17.61 -18.40
CA ASP A 252 -23.05 -18.86 -17.62
C ASP A 252 -22.18 -18.79 -16.35
N ASP A 253 -21.53 -17.64 -16.11
CA ASP A 253 -20.54 -17.40 -15.05
C ASP A 253 -19.39 -18.42 -15.03
N LEU A 254 -18.80 -18.70 -16.20
CA LEU A 254 -17.70 -19.65 -16.37
C LEU A 254 -16.39 -18.93 -16.68
N CYS A 255 -15.35 -19.21 -15.88
CA CYS A 255 -14.00 -18.66 -16.05
C CYS A 255 -13.00 -19.76 -16.41
N TRP A 256 -12.06 -19.44 -17.31
CA TRP A 256 -10.95 -20.30 -17.68
C TRP A 256 -9.64 -19.52 -17.60
N GLN A 257 -8.65 -20.08 -16.89
CA GLN A 257 -7.30 -19.55 -16.90
C GLN A 257 -6.63 -19.89 -18.25
N ILE A 258 -6.28 -18.87 -19.03
CA ILE A 258 -5.72 -19.00 -20.39
C ILE A 258 -4.19 -19.15 -20.36
N THR A 259 -3.55 -18.52 -19.38
CA THR A 259 -2.09 -18.58 -19.20
C THR A 259 -1.75 -19.23 -17.86
N ASP A 260 -0.67 -20.00 -17.85
CA ASP A 260 -0.10 -20.57 -16.64
C ASP A 260 1.42 -20.45 -16.75
N THR A 261 1.89 -19.23 -16.54
CA THR A 261 3.30 -18.87 -16.71
C THR A 261 3.92 -18.54 -15.35
N PRO A 262 5.09 -19.10 -14.98
CA PRO A 262 5.70 -18.84 -13.68
C PRO A 262 6.01 -17.35 -13.43
N THR A 263 6.32 -16.60 -14.49
CA THR A 263 6.62 -15.16 -14.45
C THR A 263 5.37 -14.29 -14.43
N GLY A 264 4.20 -14.87 -14.70
CA GLY A 264 2.93 -14.17 -14.87
C GLY A 264 2.69 -13.65 -16.29
N ALA A 265 1.43 -13.36 -16.60
CA ALA A 265 1.01 -12.78 -17.87
C ALA A 265 -0.05 -11.69 -17.63
N PHE A 266 0.21 -10.50 -18.18
CA PHE A 266 -0.63 -9.32 -17.94
C PHE A 266 -1.17 -8.69 -19.23
N LEU A 267 -0.41 -8.68 -20.33
CA LEU A 267 -0.84 -8.06 -21.58
C LEU A 267 -1.71 -9.02 -22.40
N CYS A 268 -2.98 -8.66 -22.59
CA CYS A 268 -3.94 -9.47 -23.33
C CYS A 268 -5.01 -8.65 -24.05
N ALA A 269 -5.66 -9.26 -25.05
CA ALA A 269 -6.77 -8.69 -25.80
C ALA A 269 -7.74 -9.79 -26.25
N ILE A 270 -8.99 -9.43 -26.51
CA ILE A 270 -10.02 -10.33 -27.06
C ILE A 270 -10.44 -9.80 -28.43
N SER A 271 -10.65 -10.69 -29.41
CA SER A 271 -11.11 -10.27 -30.73
C SER A 271 -12.52 -9.67 -30.66
N PRO A 272 -12.87 -8.71 -31.54
CA PRO A 272 -14.19 -8.07 -31.53
C PRO A 272 -15.35 -9.05 -31.64
N ASP A 273 -15.18 -10.16 -32.36
CA ASP A 273 -16.17 -11.24 -32.50
C ASP A 273 -16.20 -12.24 -31.32
N GLY A 274 -15.26 -12.12 -30.37
CA GLY A 274 -15.15 -12.97 -29.19
C GLY A 274 -14.68 -14.40 -29.50
N SER A 275 -14.12 -14.64 -30.68
CA SER A 275 -13.67 -15.97 -31.09
C SER A 275 -12.27 -16.32 -30.57
N THR A 276 -11.42 -15.33 -30.28
CA THR A 276 -10.03 -15.54 -29.88
C THR A 276 -9.59 -14.63 -28.74
N VAL A 277 -8.68 -15.16 -27.92
CA VAL A 277 -7.95 -14.46 -26.85
C VAL A 277 -6.48 -14.39 -27.25
N TRP A 278 -5.94 -13.18 -27.20
CA TRP A 278 -4.55 -12.85 -27.44
C TRP A 278 -3.87 -12.62 -26.11
N SER A 279 -2.75 -13.30 -25.86
CA SER A 279 -1.93 -13.12 -24.64
C SER A 279 -0.48 -12.96 -25.03
N PHE A 280 0.20 -11.94 -24.52
CA PHE A 280 1.64 -11.84 -24.61
C PHE A 280 2.28 -12.66 -23.49
N ARG A 281 3.33 -13.41 -23.82
CA ARG A 281 4.03 -14.28 -22.86
C ARG A 281 5.51 -13.97 -22.90
N ASP A 282 6.07 -13.58 -21.76
CA ASP A 282 7.50 -13.60 -21.50
C ASP A 282 7.91 -14.96 -20.89
N GLU A 283 9.19 -15.29 -20.97
CA GLU A 283 9.71 -16.57 -20.44
C GLU A 283 10.50 -16.41 -19.13
N ASP A 284 11.03 -15.21 -18.85
CA ASP A 284 11.98 -14.95 -17.74
C ASP A 284 11.69 -13.68 -16.93
N GLY A 285 10.58 -12.97 -17.19
CA GLY A 285 10.26 -11.69 -16.55
C GLY A 285 10.91 -10.48 -17.22
N GLY A 286 11.73 -10.65 -18.26
CA GLY A 286 12.42 -9.54 -18.95
C GLY A 286 11.54 -8.70 -19.88
N GLU A 287 10.21 -8.86 -19.78
CA GLU A 287 9.19 -8.18 -20.60
C GLU A 287 9.34 -8.41 -22.11
N LYS A 288 10.18 -9.38 -22.50
CA LYS A 288 10.50 -9.74 -23.88
C LYS A 288 9.93 -11.11 -24.18
N GLY A 289 9.20 -11.23 -25.28
CA GLY A 289 8.43 -12.43 -25.54
C GLY A 289 7.67 -12.39 -26.85
N CYS A 290 6.65 -13.25 -26.95
CA CYS A 290 5.83 -13.41 -28.15
C CYS A 290 4.34 -13.36 -27.83
N TRP A 291 3.55 -12.92 -28.82
CA TRP A 291 2.11 -13.02 -28.77
C TRP A 291 1.66 -14.46 -29.00
N HIS A 292 0.60 -14.85 -28.30
CA HIS A 292 -0.03 -16.15 -28.41
C HIS A 292 -1.52 -15.96 -28.63
N LEU A 293 -2.07 -16.78 -29.53
CA LEU A 293 -3.45 -16.81 -29.95
C LEU A 293 -4.12 -18.09 -29.45
N THR A 294 -5.21 -17.95 -28.70
CA THR A 294 -5.99 -19.07 -28.16
C THR A 294 -7.45 -18.87 -28.54
N SER A 295 -8.11 -19.91 -29.07
CA SER A 295 -9.55 -19.85 -29.31
C SER A 295 -10.31 -19.70 -27.99
N PHE A 296 -11.43 -18.96 -28.01
CA PHE A 296 -12.24 -18.77 -26.82
C PHE A 296 -12.76 -20.14 -26.33
N PRO A 297 -12.59 -20.48 -25.03
CA PRO A 297 -12.94 -21.80 -24.52
C PRO A 297 -14.43 -22.14 -24.68
N SER A 298 -14.74 -23.43 -24.82
CA SER A 298 -16.11 -23.94 -24.83
C SER A 298 -16.41 -24.70 -23.53
N ILE A 299 -17.67 -24.68 -23.09
CA ILE A 299 -18.11 -25.27 -21.81
C ILE A 299 -17.73 -26.75 -21.67
N LEU A 300 -17.72 -27.51 -22.77
CA LEU A 300 -17.51 -28.96 -22.78
C LEU A 300 -16.10 -29.38 -23.24
N GLY A 301 -15.22 -28.41 -23.56
CA GLY A 301 -13.91 -28.67 -24.16
C GLY A 301 -12.76 -28.48 -23.18
N GLU A 302 -11.65 -29.18 -23.43
CA GLU A 302 -10.35 -28.82 -22.86
C GLU A 302 -9.93 -27.42 -23.33
N LEU A 303 -9.04 -26.77 -22.57
CA LEU A 303 -8.51 -25.46 -22.95
C LEU A 303 -7.80 -25.57 -24.32
N PRO A 304 -8.19 -24.76 -25.32
CA PRO A 304 -7.58 -24.83 -26.64
C PRO A 304 -6.07 -24.55 -26.59
N PRO A 305 -5.25 -25.21 -27.41
CA PRO A 305 -3.81 -24.96 -27.45
C PRO A 305 -3.54 -23.53 -27.93
N ALA A 306 -2.58 -22.86 -27.29
CA ALA A 306 -2.10 -21.56 -27.72
C ALA A 306 -1.17 -21.69 -28.94
N ARG A 307 -1.42 -20.90 -29.99
CA ARG A 307 -0.54 -20.78 -31.15
C ARG A 307 0.32 -19.53 -31.02
N ARG A 308 1.62 -19.63 -31.22
CA ARG A 308 2.51 -18.48 -31.17
C ARG A 308 2.41 -17.68 -32.48
N VAL A 309 2.49 -16.35 -32.35
CA VAL A 309 2.46 -15.37 -33.43
C VAL A 309 3.76 -14.56 -33.39
N LEU A 310 4.33 -14.24 -34.55
CA LEU A 310 5.65 -13.60 -34.71
C LEU A 310 6.79 -14.41 -34.06
N ASP A 311 6.76 -15.74 -34.15
CA ASP A 311 7.68 -16.65 -33.44
C ASP A 311 9.18 -16.35 -33.70
N GLY A 312 9.52 -15.85 -34.89
CA GLY A 312 10.90 -15.46 -35.22
C GLY A 312 11.37 -14.12 -34.66
N THR A 313 10.51 -13.35 -33.97
CA THR A 313 10.78 -11.96 -33.56
C THR A 313 10.39 -11.68 -32.11
N PRO A 314 11.00 -12.34 -31.11
CA PRO A 314 10.76 -12.00 -29.72
C PRO A 314 11.24 -10.58 -29.42
N GLY A 315 10.40 -9.79 -28.77
CA GLY A 315 10.67 -8.39 -28.49
C GLY A 315 9.76 -7.82 -27.42
N TRP A 316 9.91 -6.52 -27.13
CA TRP A 316 9.06 -5.80 -26.19
C TRP A 316 7.79 -5.33 -26.89
N PRO A 317 6.60 -5.61 -26.36
CA PRO A 317 5.35 -5.16 -26.98
C PRO A 317 5.19 -3.65 -26.73
N VAL A 318 5.03 -2.87 -27.80
CA VAL A 318 4.92 -1.39 -27.74
C VAL A 318 3.51 -0.91 -28.07
N GLY A 319 2.58 -1.83 -28.33
CA GLY A 319 1.18 -1.53 -28.65
C GLY A 319 0.56 -2.60 -29.52
N HIS A 320 -0.77 -2.66 -29.52
CA HIS A 320 -1.53 -3.65 -30.28
C HIS A 320 -2.92 -3.12 -30.64
N ALA A 321 -3.47 -3.62 -31.73
CA ALA A 321 -4.87 -3.45 -32.10
C ALA A 321 -5.38 -4.76 -32.70
N ILE A 322 -6.37 -5.39 -32.05
CA ILE A 322 -6.89 -6.70 -32.47
C ILE A 322 -8.22 -6.51 -33.19
N GLY A 323 -8.29 -6.98 -34.44
CA GLY A 323 -9.51 -7.10 -35.23
C GLY A 323 -10.07 -8.52 -35.24
N THR A 324 -11.10 -8.71 -36.03
CA THR A 324 -11.70 -10.00 -36.36
C THR A 324 -10.91 -10.74 -37.43
N SER A 325 -10.42 -10.05 -38.48
CA SER A 325 -9.70 -10.70 -39.59
C SER A 325 -8.18 -10.56 -39.49
N CYS A 326 -7.71 -9.45 -38.92
CA CYS A 326 -6.29 -9.21 -38.70
C CYS A 326 -6.01 -8.53 -37.34
N ALA A 327 -4.76 -8.59 -36.92
CA ALA A 327 -4.23 -7.85 -35.79
C ALA A 327 -3.02 -7.02 -36.21
N VAL A 328 -2.88 -5.82 -35.65
CA VAL A 328 -1.70 -4.97 -35.84
C VAL A 328 -0.92 -4.91 -34.54
N LEU A 329 0.36 -5.33 -34.58
CA LEU A 329 1.20 -5.49 -33.40
C LEU A 329 2.49 -4.68 -33.56
N SER A 330 2.85 -3.91 -32.53
CA SER A 330 4.14 -3.21 -32.50
C SER A 330 5.12 -3.91 -31.57
N ILE A 331 6.29 -4.24 -32.09
CA ILE A 331 7.35 -4.95 -31.36
C ILE A 331 8.64 -4.14 -31.43
N ALA A 332 9.19 -3.78 -30.27
CA ALA A 332 10.51 -3.20 -30.13
C ALA A 332 11.57 -4.29 -29.93
N THR A 333 12.76 -4.00 -30.46
CA THR A 333 13.98 -4.76 -30.29
C THR A 333 15.11 -3.78 -29.98
N GLU A 334 16.31 -4.30 -29.71
CA GLU A 334 17.52 -3.48 -29.53
C GLU A 334 17.82 -2.56 -30.72
N ASN A 335 17.33 -2.92 -31.91
CA ASN A 335 17.61 -2.22 -33.18
C ASN A 335 16.49 -1.24 -33.61
N GLY A 336 15.42 -1.11 -32.83
CA GLY A 336 14.27 -0.27 -33.15
C GLY A 336 12.95 -1.01 -33.09
N CYS A 337 11.91 -0.39 -33.67
CA CYS A 337 10.53 -0.81 -33.57
C CYS A 337 9.96 -1.23 -34.94
N THR A 338 9.19 -2.31 -34.95
CA THR A 338 8.53 -2.83 -36.16
C THR A 338 7.05 -3.05 -35.89
N VAL A 339 6.22 -2.49 -36.78
CA VAL A 339 4.77 -2.70 -36.80
C VAL A 339 4.46 -3.80 -37.80
N TRP A 340 3.81 -4.85 -37.31
CA TRP A 340 3.39 -6.02 -38.05
C TRP A 340 1.90 -6.02 -38.22
N VAL A 341 1.42 -6.55 -39.34
CA VAL A 341 0.04 -7.01 -39.46
C VAL A 341 0.05 -8.53 -39.56
N VAL A 342 -0.83 -9.14 -38.77
CA VAL A 342 -1.01 -10.56 -38.65
C VAL A 342 -2.43 -10.88 -39.10
N ASP A 343 -2.57 -11.56 -40.22
CA ASP A 343 -3.88 -12.05 -40.70
C ASP A 343 -4.05 -13.51 -40.24
N ASP A 344 -5.24 -13.90 -39.77
CA ASP A 344 -5.53 -15.29 -39.36
C ASP A 344 -6.76 -15.88 -40.10
N PRO A 345 -6.81 -15.85 -41.46
CA PRO A 345 -7.92 -16.42 -42.20
C PRO A 345 -8.02 -17.93 -41.95
N ALA A 346 -9.15 -18.37 -41.39
CA ALA A 346 -9.43 -19.78 -41.09
C ALA A 346 -8.40 -20.46 -40.16
N GLY A 347 -7.69 -19.70 -39.32
CA GLY A 347 -6.72 -20.23 -38.36
C GLY A 347 -5.31 -20.47 -38.92
N GLU A 348 -5.04 -20.04 -40.16
CA GLU A 348 -3.70 -20.00 -40.75
C GLU A 348 -3.14 -18.58 -40.65
N THR A 349 -2.10 -18.40 -39.84
CA THR A 349 -1.52 -17.09 -39.57
C THR A 349 -0.53 -16.68 -40.66
N THR A 350 -0.72 -15.51 -41.25
CA THR A 350 0.25 -14.87 -42.16
C THR A 350 0.68 -13.52 -41.61
N GLU A 351 1.96 -13.18 -41.81
CA GLU A 351 2.58 -12.02 -41.19
C GLU A 351 3.21 -11.13 -42.25
N ARG A 352 2.93 -9.82 -42.19
CA ARG A 352 3.57 -8.83 -43.05
C ARG A 352 4.00 -7.61 -42.26
N ARG A 353 5.10 -7.01 -42.70
CA ARG A 353 5.64 -5.80 -42.08
C ARG A 353 4.94 -4.57 -42.64
N LEU A 354 4.30 -3.78 -41.78
CA LEU A 354 3.66 -2.52 -42.14
C LEU A 354 4.66 -1.35 -42.12
N ARG A 355 5.47 -1.27 -41.07
CA ARG A 355 6.47 -0.21 -40.86
C ARG A 355 7.62 -0.74 -40.02
N SER A 356 8.82 -0.20 -40.22
CA SER A 356 9.96 -0.44 -39.34
C SER A 356 10.85 0.79 -39.32
N GLY A 357 11.43 1.09 -38.16
CA GLY A 357 12.30 2.23 -37.96
C GLY A 357 13.04 2.15 -36.64
N THR A 358 13.98 3.08 -36.44
CA THR A 358 14.73 3.20 -35.18
C THR A 358 13.93 3.90 -34.08
N SER A 359 12.94 4.70 -34.47
CA SER A 359 12.10 5.46 -33.56
C SER A 359 11.03 4.60 -32.90
N MET A 360 10.66 4.96 -31.67
CA MET A 360 9.57 4.33 -30.96
C MET A 360 8.26 4.53 -31.76
N THR A 361 7.56 3.42 -32.00
CA THR A 361 6.27 3.40 -32.69
C THR A 361 5.26 2.59 -31.88
N THR A 362 4.24 3.25 -31.35
CA THR A 362 3.18 2.62 -30.55
C THR A 362 1.96 2.39 -31.42
N VAL A 363 1.35 1.20 -31.38
CA VAL A 363 0.03 0.95 -31.99
C VAL A 363 -1.04 1.18 -30.94
N TYR A 364 -2.03 2.02 -31.26
CA TYR A 364 -3.10 2.38 -30.31
C TYR A 364 -4.44 1.71 -30.63
N ALA A 365 -4.93 1.87 -31.86
CA ALA A 365 -6.28 1.44 -32.23
C ALA A 365 -6.38 1.15 -33.73
N MET A 366 -7.30 0.27 -34.10
CA MET A 366 -7.71 -0.01 -35.47
C MET A 366 -9.20 0.28 -35.59
N ASP A 367 -9.62 0.81 -36.75
CA ASP A 367 -11.04 1.08 -36.97
C ASP A 367 -11.83 -0.22 -37.13
N ALA A 368 -13.15 -0.13 -36.99
CA ALA A 368 -14.00 -1.31 -36.98
C ALA A 368 -14.03 -2.09 -38.31
N ALA A 369 -13.71 -1.42 -39.42
CA ALA A 369 -13.61 -2.02 -40.75
C ALA A 369 -12.22 -2.62 -41.05
N GLU A 370 -11.25 -2.45 -40.13
CA GLU A 370 -9.86 -2.93 -40.29
C GLU A 370 -9.15 -2.33 -41.51
N GLU A 371 -9.55 -1.12 -41.93
CA GLU A 371 -8.97 -0.40 -43.05
C GLU A 371 -7.80 0.47 -42.62
N VAL A 372 -7.86 1.04 -41.42
CA VAL A 372 -6.86 1.97 -40.88
C VAL A 372 -6.45 1.64 -39.45
N VAL A 373 -5.17 1.88 -39.16
CA VAL A 373 -4.59 1.76 -37.82
C VAL A 373 -3.95 3.08 -37.41
N VAL A 374 -4.12 3.43 -36.14
CA VAL A 374 -3.55 4.63 -35.53
C VAL A 374 -2.29 4.24 -34.76
N ILE A 375 -1.21 4.94 -35.07
CA ILE A 375 0.08 4.79 -34.40
C ILE A 375 0.55 6.11 -33.80
N GLY A 376 1.29 6.04 -32.70
CA GLY A 376 2.14 7.12 -32.20
C GLY A 376 3.55 6.90 -32.71
N CYS A 377 4.21 7.94 -33.21
CA CYS A 377 5.56 7.84 -33.73
C CYS A 377 6.42 9.04 -33.29
N SER A 378 7.64 8.73 -32.84
CA SER A 378 8.67 9.73 -32.50
C SER A 378 9.51 10.17 -33.71
N ASP A 379 9.15 9.77 -34.93
CA ASP A 379 9.83 10.25 -36.14
C ASP A 379 9.65 11.77 -36.32
N GLY A 380 10.73 12.53 -36.13
CA GLY A 380 10.68 14.00 -36.20
C GLY A 380 10.00 14.65 -34.99
N ALA A 381 9.80 13.90 -33.92
CA ALA A 381 9.36 14.35 -32.60
C ALA A 381 10.24 13.71 -31.51
N ASP A 382 9.93 13.93 -30.24
CA ASP A 382 10.55 13.20 -29.14
C ASP A 382 9.61 12.12 -28.59
N ALA A 383 10.10 11.31 -27.64
CA ALA A 383 9.35 10.19 -27.06
C ALA A 383 8.24 10.63 -26.08
N LEU A 384 8.28 11.86 -25.56
CA LEU A 384 7.26 12.42 -24.66
C LEU A 384 6.10 13.06 -25.46
N HIS A 385 6.41 13.56 -26.66
CA HIS A 385 5.49 14.30 -27.52
C HIS A 385 5.34 13.66 -28.90
N PRO A 386 4.91 12.39 -29.01
CA PRO A 386 4.84 11.67 -30.27
C PRO A 386 3.80 12.30 -31.22
N GLN A 387 4.02 12.09 -32.52
CA GLN A 387 3.03 12.41 -33.55
C GLN A 387 2.05 11.25 -33.70
N ILE A 388 0.78 11.54 -33.90
CA ILE A 388 -0.25 10.53 -34.16
C ILE A 388 -0.45 10.42 -35.67
N VAL A 389 -0.27 9.21 -36.21
CA VAL A 389 -0.33 8.94 -37.65
C VAL A 389 -1.36 7.85 -37.91
N VAL A 390 -2.22 8.08 -38.89
CA VAL A 390 -3.20 7.08 -39.36
C VAL A 390 -2.65 6.44 -40.61
N LEU A 391 -2.48 5.12 -40.59
CA LEU A 391 -1.95 4.33 -41.71
C LEU A 391 -3.02 3.39 -42.26
N ARG A 392 -3.03 3.15 -43.57
CA ARG A 392 -3.81 2.05 -44.15
C ARG A 392 -3.21 0.72 -43.75
N VAL A 393 -4.04 -0.20 -43.29
CA VAL A 393 -3.63 -1.57 -42.91
C VAL A 393 -3.14 -2.37 -44.11
N SER A 394 -3.66 -2.10 -45.31
CA SER A 394 -3.34 -2.84 -46.53
C SER A 394 -1.89 -2.69 -46.99
N ASP A 395 -1.33 -1.48 -46.91
CA ASP A 395 -0.03 -1.14 -47.51
C ASP A 395 0.86 -0.21 -46.67
N GLY A 396 0.38 0.26 -45.51
CA GLY A 396 1.12 1.16 -44.63
C GLY A 396 1.17 2.61 -45.12
N SER A 397 0.41 2.97 -46.15
CA SER A 397 0.35 4.36 -46.64
C SER A 397 -0.34 5.27 -45.61
N GLU A 398 0.23 6.47 -45.43
CA GLU A 398 -0.32 7.48 -44.53
C GLU A 398 -1.63 8.07 -45.08
N VAL A 399 -2.64 8.14 -44.21
CA VAL A 399 -3.94 8.75 -44.49
C VAL A 399 -3.93 10.20 -44.01
N CYS A 400 -3.61 10.40 -42.74
CA CYS A 400 -3.53 11.71 -42.09
C CYS A 400 -2.63 11.63 -40.84
N ARG A 401 -2.29 12.80 -40.29
CA ARG A 401 -1.38 12.94 -39.16
C ARG A 401 -1.78 14.12 -38.28
N LEU A 402 -1.60 13.96 -36.98
CA LEU A 402 -1.81 14.99 -35.98
C LEU A 402 -0.59 15.14 -35.08
N TRP A 403 -0.19 16.38 -34.82
CA TRP A 403 0.85 16.71 -33.84
C TRP A 403 0.60 18.08 -33.23
N ASP A 404 0.77 18.19 -31.92
CA ASP A 404 0.57 19.43 -31.17
C ASP A 404 1.89 20.17 -30.86
N GLY A 405 2.97 19.76 -31.53
CA GLY A 405 4.31 20.34 -31.35
C GLY A 405 5.10 19.66 -30.23
N ALA A 406 6.29 20.20 -29.97
CA ALA A 406 7.27 19.61 -29.05
C ALA A 406 6.98 19.89 -27.56
N ASP A 407 5.94 20.66 -27.25
CA ASP A 407 5.62 21.04 -25.86
C ASP A 407 4.35 20.34 -25.35
N SER A 408 3.58 19.65 -26.20
CA SER A 408 2.27 19.07 -25.84
C SER A 408 2.13 17.68 -26.41
N SER A 409 1.64 16.77 -25.58
CA SER A 409 1.42 15.38 -25.98
C SER A 409 -0.03 15.14 -26.45
N LEU A 410 -0.18 14.09 -27.26
CA LEU A 410 -1.45 13.56 -27.72
C LEU A 410 -1.51 12.08 -27.36
N GLU A 411 -2.66 11.62 -26.89
CA GLU A 411 -2.86 10.22 -26.56
C GLU A 411 -4.18 9.72 -27.16
N VAL A 412 -4.20 8.46 -27.59
CA VAL A 412 -5.34 7.88 -28.31
C VAL A 412 -6.11 6.96 -27.38
N SER A 413 -7.41 7.20 -27.23
CA SER A 413 -8.31 6.32 -26.47
C SER A 413 -8.96 5.26 -27.36
N GLY A 414 -9.29 5.59 -28.61
CA GLY A 414 -9.81 4.64 -29.60
C GLY A 414 -10.89 5.21 -30.51
N PHE A 415 -11.19 4.48 -31.59
CA PHE A 415 -12.25 4.86 -32.53
C PHE A 415 -13.63 4.74 -31.87
N ALA A 416 -14.59 5.52 -32.37
CA ALA A 416 -16.00 5.31 -32.08
C ALA A 416 -16.38 3.86 -32.41
N PRO A 417 -17.11 3.15 -31.53
CA PRO A 417 -17.42 1.73 -31.69
C PRO A 417 -18.53 1.47 -32.73
N ILE A 418 -18.62 2.29 -33.77
CA ILE A 418 -19.64 2.25 -34.82
C ILE A 418 -18.96 2.03 -36.17
N ASP A 419 -19.42 1.01 -36.90
CA ASP A 419 -18.85 0.66 -38.21
C ASP A 419 -18.92 1.86 -39.19
N GLY A 420 -17.77 2.20 -39.78
CA GLY A 420 -17.63 3.30 -40.73
C GLY A 420 -17.49 4.71 -40.12
N ASP A 421 -17.64 4.84 -38.80
CA ASP A 421 -17.41 6.08 -38.08
C ASP A 421 -15.89 6.35 -37.94
N ALA A 422 -15.45 7.51 -38.44
CA ALA A 422 -14.04 7.89 -38.48
C ALA A 422 -13.60 8.73 -37.27
N ARG A 423 -14.51 8.98 -36.32
CA ARG A 423 -14.24 9.73 -35.10
C ARG A 423 -13.30 8.93 -34.19
N LEU A 424 -12.15 9.52 -33.91
CA LEU A 424 -11.16 9.02 -32.97
C LEU A 424 -11.20 9.85 -31.69
N LEU A 425 -11.42 9.19 -30.55
CA LEU A 425 -11.31 9.83 -29.25
C LEU A 425 -9.86 9.89 -28.81
N MET A 426 -9.44 11.08 -28.40
CA MET A 426 -8.07 11.38 -28.03
C MET A 426 -8.04 12.29 -26.81
N THR A 427 -6.88 12.42 -26.18
CA THR A 427 -6.62 13.45 -25.17
C THR A 427 -5.46 14.35 -25.59
N HIS A 428 -5.46 15.57 -25.07
CA HIS A 428 -4.43 16.58 -25.30
C HIS A 428 -4.13 17.37 -24.03
N GLU A 429 -3.03 18.13 -24.03
CA GLU A 429 -2.61 18.92 -22.86
C GLU A 429 -2.41 20.41 -23.15
N ARG A 430 -2.91 20.88 -24.31
CA ARG A 430 -2.86 22.29 -24.74
C ARG A 430 -3.29 23.30 -23.67
N GLY A 431 -4.27 22.95 -22.82
CA GLY A 431 -4.79 23.79 -21.72
C GLY A 431 -4.04 23.65 -20.40
N GLY A 432 -2.95 22.87 -20.35
CA GLY A 432 -2.19 22.59 -19.13
C GLY A 432 -2.65 21.37 -18.35
N PHE A 433 -3.87 20.88 -18.59
CA PHE A 433 -4.37 19.59 -18.09
C PHE A 433 -4.75 18.67 -19.25
N ARG A 434 -4.73 17.36 -18.97
CA ARG A 434 -5.20 16.33 -19.91
C ARG A 434 -6.71 16.45 -20.10
N MET A 435 -7.13 16.75 -21.34
CA MET A 435 -8.53 16.92 -21.73
C MET A 435 -8.88 16.10 -22.97
N PRO A 436 -10.08 15.49 -23.03
CA PRO A 436 -10.53 14.74 -24.19
C PRO A 436 -11.00 15.64 -25.34
N PHE A 437 -10.75 15.18 -26.56
CA PHE A 437 -11.28 15.76 -27.80
C PHE A 437 -11.53 14.67 -28.85
N ILE A 438 -12.29 14.98 -29.89
CA ILE A 438 -12.57 14.05 -30.99
C ILE A 438 -11.85 14.55 -32.25
N TRP A 439 -11.17 13.65 -32.96
CA TRP A 439 -10.60 13.91 -34.28
C TRP A 439 -11.29 13.02 -35.32
N ASP A 440 -11.96 13.63 -36.30
CA ASP A 440 -12.43 12.90 -37.48
C ASP A 440 -11.26 12.67 -38.43
N THR A 441 -10.79 11.43 -38.49
CA THR A 441 -9.59 11.06 -39.27
C THR A 441 -9.81 11.11 -40.78
N ARG A 442 -11.06 11.16 -41.25
CA ARG A 442 -11.42 11.22 -42.66
C ARG A 442 -11.58 12.67 -43.13
N ALA A 443 -12.22 13.51 -42.33
CA ALA A 443 -12.39 14.93 -42.60
C ALA A 443 -11.16 15.77 -42.19
N ASP A 444 -10.31 15.22 -41.33
CA ASP A 444 -9.21 15.91 -40.65
C ASP A 444 -9.69 17.11 -39.80
N GLU A 445 -10.79 16.91 -39.08
CA GLU A 445 -11.45 17.94 -38.26
C GLU A 445 -11.39 17.59 -36.77
N ARG A 446 -11.03 18.58 -35.93
CA ARG A 446 -11.03 18.45 -34.47
C ARG A 446 -12.31 19.01 -33.89
N THR A 447 -12.91 18.29 -32.97
CA THR A 447 -14.03 18.74 -32.13
C THR A 447 -13.56 18.78 -30.67
N GLU A 448 -13.43 19.98 -30.13
CA GLU A 448 -13.17 20.19 -28.71
C GLU A 448 -14.45 19.93 -27.90
N LEU A 449 -14.29 19.47 -26.66
CA LEU A 449 -15.39 19.21 -25.75
C LEU A 449 -15.48 20.33 -24.71
N ASP A 450 -16.68 20.85 -24.47
CA ASP A 450 -16.91 21.91 -23.48
C ASP A 450 -17.09 21.29 -22.10
N ILE A 451 -15.97 21.06 -21.41
CA ILE A 451 -15.93 20.40 -20.10
C ILE A 451 -15.33 21.36 -19.07
N ASP A 452 -16.18 21.84 -18.16
CA ASP A 452 -15.80 22.73 -17.06
C ASP A 452 -15.47 21.92 -15.79
N LEU A 453 -14.38 21.16 -15.85
CA LEU A 453 -13.81 20.41 -14.72
C LEU A 453 -12.31 20.71 -14.58
N SER A 454 -11.82 20.88 -13.35
CA SER A 454 -10.40 21.00 -13.04
C SER A 454 -9.72 19.63 -12.99
N GLY A 455 -8.41 19.51 -13.24
CA GLY A 455 -7.70 18.23 -13.12
C GLY A 455 -7.64 17.43 -14.42
N GLU A 456 -7.31 16.15 -14.33
CA GLU A 456 -7.09 15.30 -15.52
C GLU A 456 -8.33 14.49 -15.88
N ILE A 457 -8.61 14.38 -17.18
CA ILE A 457 -9.79 13.70 -17.68
C ILE A 457 -9.39 12.66 -18.73
N TRP A 458 -9.73 11.41 -18.45
CA TRP A 458 -9.74 10.32 -19.40
C TRP A 458 -11.15 10.10 -19.93
N ALA A 459 -11.27 9.61 -21.16
CA ALA A 459 -12.57 9.37 -21.77
C ALA A 459 -12.61 8.03 -22.51
N ARG A 460 -13.79 7.41 -22.52
CA ARG A 460 -14.12 6.25 -23.34
C ARG A 460 -15.48 6.43 -24.00
N TRP A 461 -15.66 5.80 -25.14
CA TRP A 461 -16.93 5.82 -25.85
C TRP A 461 -18.02 5.04 -25.10
N TYR A 462 -19.25 5.56 -25.13
CA TYR A 462 -20.43 4.72 -25.02
C TYR A 462 -20.57 3.84 -26.28
N PRO A 463 -21.11 2.61 -26.17
CA PRO A 463 -21.22 1.68 -27.31
C PRO A 463 -22.00 2.19 -28.51
N ASP A 464 -22.89 3.16 -28.30
CA ASP A 464 -23.69 3.78 -29.37
C ASP A 464 -22.99 4.98 -30.05
N GLY A 465 -21.82 5.40 -29.55
CA GLY A 465 -21.07 6.54 -30.06
C GLY A 465 -21.72 7.91 -29.83
N THR A 466 -22.75 8.01 -28.97
CA THR A 466 -23.50 9.27 -28.71
C THR A 466 -23.01 10.02 -27.47
N ALA A 467 -22.29 9.34 -26.59
CA ALA A 467 -21.78 9.89 -25.34
C ALA A 467 -20.39 9.35 -25.01
N LEU A 468 -19.74 9.99 -24.03
CA LEU A 468 -18.47 9.57 -23.45
C LEU A 468 -18.63 9.29 -21.96
N LEU A 469 -17.97 8.23 -21.49
CA LEU A 469 -17.71 8.00 -20.07
C LEU A 469 -16.40 8.67 -19.73
N LEU A 470 -16.44 9.70 -18.89
CA LEU A 470 -15.28 10.44 -18.43
C LEU A 470 -14.84 9.93 -17.06
N ALA A 471 -13.55 9.69 -16.89
CA ALA A 471 -12.92 9.50 -15.59
C ALA A 471 -12.15 10.78 -15.24
N HIS A 472 -12.68 11.53 -14.28
CA HIS A 472 -12.17 12.81 -13.82
C HIS A 472 -11.37 12.61 -12.54
N THR A 473 -10.05 12.82 -12.60
CA THR A 473 -9.14 12.66 -11.47
C THR A 473 -8.68 14.01 -10.93
N GLU A 474 -8.89 14.22 -9.64
CA GLU A 474 -8.43 15.39 -8.91
C GLU A 474 -7.84 14.96 -7.57
N LYS A 475 -6.57 15.33 -7.31
CA LYS A 475 -5.88 15.07 -6.04
C LYS A 475 -5.95 13.60 -5.60
N GLY A 476 -5.68 12.70 -6.54
CA GLY A 476 -5.61 11.26 -6.29
C GLY A 476 -6.96 10.56 -6.10
N ARG A 477 -8.07 11.21 -6.44
CA ARG A 477 -9.42 10.61 -6.37
C ARG A 477 -10.13 10.80 -7.71
N THR A 478 -10.88 9.79 -8.13
CA THR A 478 -11.52 9.75 -9.45
C THR A 478 -13.04 9.69 -9.33
N ARG A 479 -13.73 10.47 -10.15
CA ARG A 479 -15.19 10.43 -10.32
C ARG A 479 -15.53 10.08 -11.76
N LEU A 480 -16.64 9.38 -11.96
CA LEU A 480 -17.14 9.10 -13.30
C LEU A 480 -18.22 10.11 -13.70
N HIS A 481 -18.17 10.54 -14.95
CA HIS A 481 -19.18 11.39 -15.56
C HIS A 481 -19.63 10.82 -16.90
N ARG A 482 -20.88 11.09 -17.28
CA ARG A 482 -21.37 10.92 -18.64
C ARG A 482 -21.37 12.28 -19.33
N TYR A 483 -20.79 12.35 -20.53
CA TYR A 483 -20.82 13.54 -21.39
C TYR A 483 -21.56 13.22 -22.68
N ALA A 484 -22.74 13.82 -22.88
CA ALA A 484 -23.51 13.67 -24.11
C ALA A 484 -22.92 14.55 -25.22
N LEU A 485 -22.63 13.97 -26.39
CA LEU A 485 -22.04 14.73 -27.50
C LEU A 485 -23.04 15.69 -28.13
N GLU A 486 -24.32 15.29 -28.18
CA GLU A 486 -25.40 16.19 -28.55
C GLU A 486 -25.71 17.10 -27.35
N GLY A 487 -25.66 18.42 -27.57
CA GLY A 487 -25.95 19.41 -26.54
C GLY A 487 -24.84 19.68 -25.53
N GLY A 488 -23.85 18.79 -25.37
CA GLY A 488 -22.72 18.96 -24.45
C GLY A 488 -23.09 18.81 -22.98
N GLU A 489 -24.09 17.97 -22.67
CA GLU A 489 -24.56 17.78 -21.29
C GLU A 489 -23.58 16.90 -20.49
N LEU A 490 -23.08 17.44 -19.38
CA LEU A 490 -22.20 16.74 -18.44
C LEU A 490 -22.98 16.34 -17.17
N GLU A 491 -23.03 15.04 -16.90
CA GLU A 491 -23.71 14.43 -15.75
C GLU A 491 -22.70 13.67 -14.89
N MET A 492 -22.65 13.94 -13.59
CA MET A 492 -21.86 13.13 -12.64
C MET A 492 -22.60 11.84 -12.32
N LEU A 493 -21.90 10.71 -12.37
CA LEU A 493 -22.44 9.39 -12.04
C LEU A 493 -22.26 9.09 -10.55
N ASP A 494 -23.26 8.47 -9.92
CA ASP A 494 -23.24 8.12 -8.50
C ASP A 494 -22.39 6.86 -8.26
N THR A 495 -21.07 7.04 -8.27
CA THR A 495 -20.08 6.00 -8.00
C THR A 495 -19.45 6.16 -6.62
N GLN A 496 -18.91 5.07 -6.07
CA GLN A 496 -18.16 5.12 -4.81
C GLN A 496 -16.98 6.12 -4.89
N PRO A 497 -16.75 6.94 -3.85
CA PRO A 497 -15.59 7.83 -3.79
C PRO A 497 -14.31 7.03 -3.56
N GLY A 498 -13.19 7.53 -4.07
CA GLY A 498 -11.87 6.89 -3.93
C GLY A 498 -11.14 6.90 -5.26
N TRP A 499 -10.38 5.85 -5.52
CA TRP A 499 -9.74 5.63 -6.81
C TRP A 499 -10.62 4.80 -7.73
N ILE A 500 -10.79 5.28 -8.96
CA ILE A 500 -11.41 4.54 -10.06
C ILE A 500 -10.40 4.50 -11.19
N GLY A 501 -9.77 3.35 -11.40
CA GLY A 501 -8.72 3.22 -12.41
C GLY A 501 -9.25 3.25 -13.82
N THR A 502 -10.35 2.53 -14.05
CA THR A 502 -10.97 2.47 -15.37
C THR A 502 -12.45 2.13 -15.25
N GLY A 503 -13.23 2.59 -16.22
CA GLY A 503 -14.63 2.23 -16.41
C GLY A 503 -14.89 1.81 -17.86
N THR A 504 -15.94 1.03 -18.08
CA THR A 504 -16.46 0.74 -19.41
C THR A 504 -17.98 0.67 -19.37
N VAL A 505 -18.62 1.06 -20.46
CA VAL A 505 -20.05 0.97 -20.61
C VAL A 505 -20.38 -0.27 -21.46
N ARG A 506 -21.31 -1.08 -20.98
CA ARG A 506 -21.83 -2.24 -21.71
C ARG A 506 -22.90 -1.82 -22.71
N GLY A 507 -23.20 -2.70 -23.68
CA GLY A 507 -24.24 -2.47 -24.69
C GLY A 507 -25.66 -2.32 -24.11
N ASP A 508 -25.90 -2.80 -22.89
CA ASP A 508 -27.16 -2.62 -22.15
C ASP A 508 -27.19 -1.33 -21.29
N GLY A 509 -26.12 -0.53 -21.32
CA GLY A 509 -25.99 0.72 -20.57
C GLY A 509 -25.46 0.55 -19.15
N VAL A 510 -25.19 -0.68 -18.68
CA VAL A 510 -24.54 -0.90 -17.37
C VAL A 510 -23.08 -0.48 -17.44
N ILE A 511 -22.59 0.18 -16.39
CA ILE A 511 -21.22 0.63 -16.28
C ILE A 511 -20.46 -0.31 -15.36
N ASP A 512 -19.43 -0.97 -15.90
CA ASP A 512 -18.43 -1.68 -15.10
C ASP A 512 -17.31 -0.71 -14.74
N TYR A 513 -16.87 -0.72 -13.49
CA TYR A 513 -15.67 0.02 -13.09
C TYR A 513 -14.88 -0.70 -12.01
N LEU A 514 -13.58 -0.45 -11.98
CA LEU A 514 -12.68 -0.95 -10.94
C LEU A 514 -12.50 0.15 -9.91
N TRP A 515 -12.81 -0.15 -8.65
CA TRP A 515 -12.75 0.80 -7.56
C TRP A 515 -11.95 0.25 -6.38
N CYS A 516 -11.19 1.12 -5.72
CA CYS A 516 -10.70 0.91 -4.37
C CYS A 516 -10.56 2.25 -3.67
N ASP A 517 -10.25 2.19 -2.38
CA ASP A 517 -9.74 3.33 -1.63
C ASP A 517 -8.54 2.86 -0.78
N ALA A 518 -7.97 3.75 0.03
CA ALA A 518 -6.86 3.37 0.89
C ALA A 518 -7.16 2.22 1.89
N VAL A 519 -8.42 1.93 2.19
CA VAL A 519 -8.93 0.99 3.21
C VAL A 519 -9.37 -0.34 2.61
N HIS A 520 -10.03 -0.31 1.45
CA HIS A 520 -10.74 -1.42 0.83
C HIS A 520 -9.99 -1.93 -0.41
N PRO A 521 -9.79 -3.25 -0.54
CA PRO A 521 -9.10 -3.81 -1.70
C PRO A 521 -9.85 -3.53 -3.01
N PRO A 522 -9.18 -3.64 -4.17
CA PRO A 522 -9.82 -3.49 -5.48
C PRO A 522 -11.07 -4.36 -5.64
N GLU A 523 -12.12 -3.72 -6.12
CA GLU A 523 -13.41 -4.32 -6.41
C GLU A 523 -13.86 -3.93 -7.82
N HIS A 524 -14.23 -4.93 -8.60
CA HIS A 524 -15.11 -4.76 -9.75
C HIS A 524 -16.53 -4.46 -9.26
N ARG A 525 -17.02 -3.30 -9.66
CA ARG A 525 -18.35 -2.77 -9.31
C ARG A 525 -19.17 -2.50 -10.58
N VAL A 526 -20.49 -2.56 -10.42
CA VAL A 526 -21.44 -2.30 -11.50
C VAL A 526 -22.40 -1.19 -11.09
N LEU A 527 -22.61 -0.23 -12.00
CA LEU A 527 -23.62 0.82 -11.88
C LEU A 527 -24.66 0.65 -12.98
N HIS A 528 -25.91 0.46 -12.58
CA HIS A 528 -27.06 0.32 -13.47
C HIS A 528 -27.68 1.68 -13.81
N ALA A 529 -28.40 1.74 -14.93
CA ALA A 529 -29.07 2.97 -15.38
C ALA A 529 -30.14 3.50 -14.41
N ASP A 530 -30.65 2.66 -13.50
CA ASP A 530 -31.58 3.07 -12.43
C ASP A 530 -30.88 3.64 -11.19
N GLY A 531 -29.55 3.75 -11.21
CA GLY A 531 -28.71 4.19 -10.10
C GLY A 531 -28.31 3.09 -9.12
N THR A 532 -28.75 1.84 -9.32
CA THR A 532 -28.34 0.72 -8.47
C THR A 532 -26.85 0.45 -8.66
N GLU A 533 -26.09 0.49 -7.57
CA GLU A 533 -24.63 0.31 -7.56
C GLU A 533 -24.25 -0.77 -6.55
N HIS A 534 -23.45 -1.77 -6.97
CA HIS A 534 -22.92 -2.79 -6.07
C HIS A 534 -21.62 -3.43 -6.57
N SER A 535 -20.88 -4.02 -5.63
CA SER A 535 -19.72 -4.86 -5.93
C SER A 535 -20.16 -6.22 -6.46
N VAL A 536 -19.54 -6.68 -7.54
CA VAL A 536 -19.66 -8.07 -8.02
C VAL A 536 -18.46 -8.92 -7.61
N THR A 537 -17.49 -8.32 -6.93
CA THR A 537 -16.29 -9.01 -6.44
C THR A 537 -16.62 -9.81 -5.19
N ARG A 538 -16.17 -11.06 -5.14
CA ARG A 538 -16.33 -11.92 -3.97
C ARG A 538 -14.99 -12.11 -3.28
N HIS A 539 -14.68 -11.22 -2.35
CA HIS A 539 -13.53 -11.39 -1.46
C HIS A 539 -13.86 -12.37 -0.34
N GLY A 540 -12.85 -13.13 0.10
CA GLY A 540 -12.87 -13.72 1.43
C GLY A 540 -12.85 -12.64 2.52
N ARG A 541 -12.68 -13.01 3.78
CA ARG A 541 -12.46 -12.02 4.85
C ARG A 541 -11.05 -11.43 4.69
N VAL A 542 -10.95 -10.26 4.07
CA VAL A 542 -9.71 -9.47 3.94
C VAL A 542 -9.67 -8.43 5.05
N ALA A 543 -8.51 -8.27 5.67
CA ALA A 543 -8.28 -7.25 6.68
C ALA A 543 -8.32 -5.85 6.06
N ARG A 544 -9.05 -4.91 6.68
CA ARG A 544 -9.07 -3.52 6.23
C ARG A 544 -7.73 -2.84 6.49
N SER A 545 -7.37 -1.86 5.68
CA SER A 545 -6.27 -0.94 5.93
C SER A 545 -6.79 0.34 6.63
N ARG A 546 -6.01 1.43 6.61
CA ARG A 546 -6.35 2.74 7.18
C ARG A 546 -6.55 3.78 6.06
N PRO A 547 -7.44 4.78 6.27
CA PRO A 547 -7.65 5.84 5.29
C PRO A 547 -6.41 6.73 5.15
N LEU A 548 -6.28 7.39 4.00
CA LEU A 548 -5.29 8.45 3.78
C LEU A 548 -5.87 9.82 4.15
N GLU A 549 -5.03 10.64 4.77
CA GLU A 549 -5.29 12.05 5.05
C GLU A 549 -4.47 12.94 4.11
N ASP A 550 -5.07 14.05 3.67
CA ASP A 550 -4.42 15.03 2.79
C ASP A 550 -3.72 16.13 3.59
N ALA A 551 -2.52 16.51 3.15
CA ALA A 551 -1.83 17.71 3.59
C ALA A 551 -1.29 18.51 2.38
N PHE A 552 -1.25 19.83 2.52
CA PHE A 552 -0.80 20.75 1.47
C PHE A 552 0.27 21.68 2.02
N ILE A 553 1.44 21.70 1.39
CA ILE A 553 2.55 22.61 1.73
C ILE A 553 2.67 23.66 0.63
N ALA A 554 2.45 24.93 0.97
CA ALA A 554 2.63 26.02 0.03
C ALA A 554 4.10 26.12 -0.42
N LEU A 555 4.31 26.35 -1.72
CA LEU A 555 5.65 26.50 -2.28
C LEU A 555 6.04 27.98 -2.36
N ASP A 556 7.07 28.37 -1.62
CA ASP A 556 7.59 29.75 -1.64
C ASP A 556 8.18 30.15 -3.00
N ASP A 557 8.75 29.17 -3.72
CA ASP A 557 9.34 29.35 -5.04
C ASP A 557 8.31 29.38 -6.18
N GLU A 558 7.07 28.98 -5.92
CA GLU A 558 5.95 28.94 -6.89
C GLU A 558 4.63 29.40 -6.22
N PRO A 559 4.44 30.72 -6.03
CA PRO A 559 3.27 31.23 -5.32
C PRO A 559 1.94 30.78 -5.93
N GLY A 560 1.09 30.17 -5.10
CA GLY A 560 -0.22 29.65 -5.50
C GLY A 560 -0.24 28.14 -5.77
N GLU A 561 0.92 27.49 -5.85
CA GLU A 561 1.04 26.03 -5.90
C GLU A 561 1.18 25.45 -4.48
N SER A 562 0.81 24.18 -4.32
CA SER A 562 1.03 23.45 -3.07
C SER A 562 1.43 22.01 -3.34
N LEU A 563 2.47 21.56 -2.65
CA LEU A 563 2.87 20.16 -2.62
C LEU A 563 1.79 19.35 -1.89
N HIS A 564 1.21 18.36 -2.58
CA HIS A 564 0.20 17.49 -2.02
C HIS A 564 0.85 16.25 -1.38
N ILE A 565 0.48 15.97 -0.15
CA ILE A 565 0.92 14.84 0.66
C ILE A 565 -0.30 14.00 1.03
N LEU A 566 -0.17 12.69 0.89
CA LEU A 566 -1.11 11.72 1.45
C LEU A 566 -0.41 10.96 2.57
N PHE A 567 -1.03 10.82 3.74
CA PHE A 567 -0.41 10.08 4.85
C PHE A 567 -1.41 9.23 5.62
N ALA A 568 -0.90 8.19 6.28
CA ALA A 568 -1.66 7.34 7.20
C ALA A 568 -0.83 7.07 8.46
N THR A 569 -1.50 6.82 9.59
CA THR A 569 -0.86 6.57 10.89
C THR A 569 -1.29 5.23 11.51
N PRO A 570 -0.44 4.61 12.35
CA PRO A 570 -0.84 3.46 13.16
C PRO A 570 -1.97 3.81 14.14
N ASP A 571 -2.75 2.79 14.53
CA ASP A 571 -3.78 2.91 15.56
C ASP A 571 -3.15 2.86 16.96
N ASP A 572 -3.68 3.65 17.90
CA ASP A 572 -3.34 3.59 19.35
C ASP A 572 -1.86 3.80 19.73
N GLU A 573 -0.99 4.23 18.81
CA GLU A 573 0.43 4.55 19.08
C GLU A 573 0.61 6.06 19.40
N PRO A 574 1.49 6.43 20.34
CA PRO A 574 1.74 7.83 20.68
C PRO A 574 2.57 8.53 19.60
N ARG A 575 2.13 9.72 19.19
CA ARG A 575 2.95 10.64 18.38
C ARG A 575 4.18 11.15 19.17
N PRO A 576 5.30 11.48 18.50
CA PRO A 576 5.54 11.33 17.06
C PRO A 576 5.92 9.89 16.66
N TYR A 577 5.56 9.48 15.44
CA TYR A 577 5.79 8.12 14.95
C TYR A 577 7.17 7.95 14.28
N PRO A 578 7.81 6.77 14.35
CA PRO A 578 8.68 6.33 13.27
C PRO A 578 7.95 6.49 11.94
N THR A 579 8.59 7.02 10.91
CA THR A 579 7.90 7.38 9.66
C THR A 579 8.68 6.90 8.45
N VAL A 580 7.99 6.23 7.53
CA VAL A 580 8.52 5.88 6.22
C VAL A 580 7.92 6.81 5.16
N PHE A 581 8.78 7.39 4.34
CA PHE A 581 8.40 8.18 3.17
C PHE A 581 8.46 7.24 1.97
N MET A 582 7.29 6.73 1.57
CA MET A 582 7.14 5.79 0.46
C MET A 582 6.94 6.58 -0.83
N ILE A 583 7.96 6.60 -1.68
CA ILE A 583 8.02 7.43 -2.88
C ILE A 583 7.55 6.61 -4.09
N HIS A 584 6.50 7.08 -4.77
CA HIS A 584 5.95 6.41 -5.93
C HIS A 584 6.96 6.29 -7.10
N GLY A 585 6.80 5.21 -7.88
CA GLY A 585 7.49 4.99 -9.16
C GLY A 585 7.05 6.00 -10.24
N GLY A 586 7.56 5.90 -11.47
CA GLY A 586 7.31 6.93 -12.48
C GLY A 586 8.40 7.02 -13.55
N PRO A 587 8.77 8.22 -14.02
CA PRO A 587 8.53 9.52 -13.36
C PRO A 587 7.11 10.08 -13.44
N TYR A 588 6.34 9.72 -14.47
CA TYR A 588 4.97 10.21 -14.66
C TYR A 588 3.93 9.29 -14.02
N ALA A 589 3.78 9.40 -12.70
CA ALA A 589 2.74 8.77 -11.91
C ALA A 589 2.41 9.65 -10.69
N ALA A 590 1.50 9.21 -9.83
CA ALA A 590 1.18 9.88 -8.57
C ALA A 590 0.76 8.85 -7.52
N ASP A 591 0.91 9.20 -6.25
CA ASP A 591 0.21 8.53 -5.16
C ASP A 591 -1.24 9.01 -5.11
N GLU A 592 -2.15 8.05 -5.02
CA GLU A 592 -3.60 8.25 -5.09
C GLU A 592 -4.30 7.60 -3.89
N ASP A 593 -5.61 7.79 -3.75
CA ASP A 593 -6.44 7.11 -2.74
C ASP A 593 -6.64 5.64 -3.11
N PHE A 594 -5.54 4.88 -3.13
CA PHE A 594 -5.46 3.51 -3.63
C PHE A 594 -5.08 2.53 -2.53
N TYR A 595 -5.65 1.33 -2.57
CA TYR A 595 -5.35 0.26 -1.61
C TYR A 595 -3.93 -0.29 -1.78
N SER A 596 -3.09 -0.17 -0.75
CA SER A 596 -1.74 -0.72 -0.75
C SER A 596 -1.53 -1.68 0.43
N PRO A 597 -1.32 -3.00 0.17
CA PRO A 597 -1.02 -3.95 1.23
C PRO A 597 0.37 -3.70 1.85
N ALA A 598 1.33 -3.15 1.10
CA ALA A 598 2.64 -2.73 1.60
C ALA A 598 2.51 -1.57 2.61
N ARG A 599 1.72 -0.52 2.27
CA ARG A 599 1.41 0.57 3.22
C ARG A 599 0.76 0.03 4.49
N ALA A 600 -0.21 -0.87 4.36
CA ALA A 600 -0.88 -1.48 5.50
C ALA A 600 0.10 -2.24 6.41
N ALA A 601 1.08 -2.94 5.83
CA ALA A 601 2.12 -3.64 6.57
C ALA A 601 3.06 -2.70 7.34
N TRP A 602 3.45 -1.55 6.75
CA TRP A 602 4.21 -0.52 7.46
C TRP A 602 3.44 0.08 8.64
N LEU A 603 2.14 0.33 8.46
CA LEU A 603 1.25 0.79 9.53
C LEU A 603 1.13 -0.25 10.66
N ASP A 604 1.00 -1.54 10.32
CA ASP A 604 1.01 -2.64 11.28
C ASP A 604 2.35 -2.79 12.03
N ALA A 605 3.45 -2.37 11.40
CA ALA A 605 4.78 -2.35 12.00
C ALA A 605 5.04 -1.09 12.87
N GLY A 606 4.03 -0.21 13.04
CA GLY A 606 4.11 0.97 13.90
C GLY A 606 4.71 2.21 13.22
N PHE A 607 4.82 2.22 11.89
CA PHE A 607 5.29 3.38 11.14
C PHE A 607 4.11 4.21 10.61
N ALA A 608 4.19 5.54 10.75
CA ALA A 608 3.42 6.41 9.87
C ALA A 608 3.97 6.29 8.44
N VAL A 609 3.09 6.36 7.46
CA VAL A 609 3.45 6.30 6.04
C VAL A 609 3.11 7.64 5.40
N VAL A 610 4.08 8.23 4.71
CA VAL A 610 3.93 9.50 3.98
C VAL A 610 4.23 9.29 2.51
N HIS A 611 3.28 9.66 1.67
CA HIS A 611 3.37 9.71 0.22
C HIS A 611 3.52 11.17 -0.22
N VAL A 612 4.31 11.41 -1.26
CA VAL A 612 4.65 12.76 -1.71
C VAL A 612 4.41 12.87 -3.20
N ASN A 613 3.42 13.66 -3.60
CA ASN A 613 3.19 13.99 -5.01
C ASN A 613 4.08 15.18 -5.42
N TYR A 614 5.39 14.91 -5.48
CA TYR A 614 6.44 15.88 -5.79
C TYR A 614 6.31 16.49 -7.20
N ARG A 615 7.00 17.59 -7.49
CA ARG A 615 7.11 18.11 -8.86
C ARG A 615 7.71 17.05 -9.78
N GLY A 616 6.95 16.61 -10.77
CA GLY A 616 7.17 15.37 -11.53
C GLY A 616 5.91 14.50 -11.61
N SER A 617 5.06 14.53 -10.56
CA SER A 617 3.86 13.69 -10.48
C SER A 617 2.75 14.11 -11.45
N THR A 618 1.90 13.16 -11.84
CA THR A 618 0.67 13.40 -12.63
C THR A 618 -0.48 13.90 -11.76
N GLY A 619 -1.56 14.39 -12.37
CA GLY A 619 -2.78 14.85 -11.66
C GLY A 619 -2.78 16.33 -11.24
N TYR A 620 -1.66 17.03 -11.40
CA TYR A 620 -1.49 18.46 -11.08
C TYR A 620 -1.22 19.32 -12.31
N GLY A 621 -1.42 18.74 -13.49
CA GLY A 621 -1.22 19.40 -14.78
C GLY A 621 0.22 19.32 -15.29
N ARG A 622 0.36 19.58 -16.59
CA ARG A 622 1.59 19.51 -17.38
C ARG A 622 2.73 20.31 -16.75
N ARG A 623 2.47 21.52 -16.23
CA ARG A 623 3.51 22.37 -15.64
C ARG A 623 4.17 21.71 -14.42
N TRP A 624 3.38 21.05 -13.58
CA TRP A 624 3.86 20.35 -12.40
C TRP A 624 4.62 19.08 -12.78
N ARG A 625 4.04 18.28 -13.69
CA ARG A 625 4.64 17.04 -14.19
C ARG A 625 5.97 17.28 -14.90
N ASP A 626 6.03 18.27 -15.81
CA ASP A 626 7.20 18.51 -16.66
C ASP A 626 8.28 19.33 -15.96
N ALA A 627 8.07 19.72 -14.70
CA ALA A 627 9.04 20.47 -13.91
C ALA A 627 10.38 19.74 -13.71
N ILE A 628 10.44 18.43 -13.96
CA ILE A 628 11.65 17.59 -13.88
C ILE A 628 12.44 17.52 -15.20
N ILE A 629 11.90 18.02 -16.32
CA ILE A 629 12.60 17.97 -17.61
C ILE A 629 13.85 18.86 -17.55
N GLY A 630 14.99 18.31 -17.97
CA GLY A 630 16.32 18.92 -17.91
C GLY A 630 16.97 18.93 -16.53
N ASP A 631 16.24 18.56 -15.47
CA ASP A 631 16.76 18.39 -14.11
C ASP A 631 16.08 17.21 -13.38
N PRO A 632 16.20 15.98 -13.92
CA PRO A 632 15.55 14.82 -13.35
C PRO A 632 16.08 14.57 -11.94
N GLY A 633 15.15 14.42 -10.99
CA GLY A 633 15.42 14.00 -9.61
C GLY A 633 15.58 15.13 -8.59
N ARG A 634 16.41 16.15 -8.83
CA ARG A 634 16.79 17.10 -7.76
C ARG A 634 15.63 17.94 -7.24
N ARG A 635 14.73 18.39 -8.11
CA ARG A 635 13.52 19.12 -7.69
C ARG A 635 12.59 18.23 -6.86
N ALA A 636 12.38 16.99 -7.31
CA ALA A 636 11.58 16.01 -6.57
C ALA A 636 12.19 15.72 -5.19
N VAL A 637 13.51 15.53 -5.10
CA VAL A 637 14.22 15.34 -3.81
C VAL A 637 14.02 16.53 -2.87
N ALA A 638 14.07 17.77 -3.38
CA ALA A 638 13.82 18.95 -2.56
C ALA A 638 12.37 19.00 -2.04
N ASP A 639 11.38 18.57 -2.83
CA ASP A 639 9.99 18.48 -2.39
C ASP A 639 9.79 17.36 -1.35
N ILE A 640 10.45 16.22 -1.51
CA ILE A 640 10.44 15.14 -0.52
C ILE A 640 11.05 15.61 0.81
N ALA A 641 12.14 16.37 0.79
CA ALA A 641 12.73 16.96 1.99
C ALA A 641 11.76 17.93 2.69
N ARG A 642 11.04 18.77 1.94
CA ARG A 642 9.99 19.66 2.49
C ARG A 642 8.85 18.87 3.13
N ALA A 643 8.41 17.77 2.50
CA ALA A 643 7.40 16.90 3.07
C ALA A 643 7.85 16.28 4.40
N ARG A 644 9.13 15.89 4.50
CA ARG A 644 9.73 15.41 5.75
C ARG A 644 9.72 16.48 6.83
N ASP A 645 10.19 17.68 6.50
CA ASP A 645 10.28 18.76 7.47
C ASP A 645 8.90 19.14 7.99
N TRP A 646 7.88 19.20 7.13
CA TRP A 646 6.49 19.36 7.54
C TRP A 646 6.00 18.23 8.47
N ALA A 647 6.31 16.97 8.15
CA ALA A 647 5.89 15.84 8.98
C ALA A 647 6.52 15.92 10.39
N VAL A 648 7.77 16.36 10.49
CA VAL A 648 8.45 16.60 11.77
C VAL A 648 7.81 17.78 12.51
N GLU A 649 7.62 18.92 11.83
CA GLU A 649 7.08 20.15 12.43
C GLU A 649 5.63 20.01 12.91
N SER A 650 4.82 19.22 12.19
CA SER A 650 3.44 18.91 12.58
C SER A 650 3.35 17.93 13.76
N GLY A 651 4.48 17.36 14.20
CA GLY A 651 4.53 16.32 15.24
C GLY A 651 4.04 14.95 14.77
N LEU A 652 3.89 14.75 13.45
CA LEU A 652 3.57 13.45 12.85
C LEU A 652 4.78 12.51 12.97
N ALA A 653 5.95 12.98 12.53
CA ALA A 653 7.16 12.18 12.38
C ALA A 653 8.22 12.48 13.44
N CYS A 654 8.88 11.44 13.93
CA CYS A 654 10.03 11.55 14.79
C CYS A 654 11.29 11.85 13.94
N PRO A 655 11.99 12.98 14.15
CA PRO A 655 13.08 13.42 13.26
C PRO A 655 14.25 12.44 13.20
N SER A 656 14.49 11.68 14.27
CA SER A 656 15.54 10.66 14.35
C SER A 656 15.07 9.27 13.92
N GLN A 657 13.87 9.14 13.33
CA GLN A 657 13.27 7.88 12.90
C GLN A 657 12.51 8.02 11.56
N CYS A 658 13.01 8.88 10.67
CA CYS A 658 12.50 9.04 9.32
C CYS A 658 13.31 8.19 8.33
N LEU A 659 12.64 7.34 7.56
CA LEU A 659 13.23 6.50 6.52
C LEU A 659 12.69 6.93 5.15
N ILE A 660 13.47 6.72 4.11
CA ILE A 660 13.01 6.87 2.73
C ILE A 660 12.97 5.50 2.05
N GLU A 661 11.88 5.23 1.36
CA GLU A 661 11.61 4.00 0.64
C GLU A 661 11.03 4.35 -0.73
N GLY A 662 11.35 3.56 -1.75
CA GLY A 662 10.67 3.65 -3.03
C GLY A 662 11.12 2.60 -4.02
N TRP A 663 10.28 2.37 -5.03
CA TRP A 663 10.54 1.44 -6.12
C TRP A 663 10.66 2.15 -7.47
N SER A 664 11.45 1.60 -8.39
CA SER A 664 11.66 2.17 -9.73
C SER A 664 12.21 3.60 -9.66
N TRP A 665 11.56 4.56 -10.31
CA TRP A 665 11.85 5.99 -10.16
C TRP A 665 11.83 6.46 -8.68
N GLY A 666 10.94 5.91 -7.85
CA GLY A 666 10.92 6.19 -6.41
C GLY A 666 12.17 5.67 -5.71
N GLY A 667 12.67 4.50 -6.11
CA GLY A 667 13.94 3.95 -5.62
C GLY A 667 15.15 4.76 -6.09
N TYR A 668 15.10 5.27 -7.32
CA TYR A 668 16.06 6.27 -7.80
C TYR A 668 16.05 7.54 -6.93
N LEU A 669 14.88 8.11 -6.66
CA LEU A 669 14.74 9.29 -5.80
C LEU A 669 15.18 9.00 -4.36
N ALA A 670 14.93 7.80 -3.84
CA ALA A 670 15.39 7.38 -2.52
C ALA A 670 16.92 7.40 -2.44
N LEU A 671 17.61 6.76 -3.39
CA LEU A 671 19.07 6.77 -3.46
C LEU A 671 19.62 8.19 -3.69
N LEU A 672 19.01 8.97 -4.60
CA LEU A 672 19.46 10.33 -4.87
C LEU A 672 19.30 11.23 -3.63
N SER A 673 18.19 11.10 -2.91
CA SER A 673 17.92 11.85 -1.68
C SER A 673 18.91 11.48 -0.57
N ALA A 674 19.20 10.19 -0.39
CA ALA A 674 20.20 9.72 0.57
C ALA A 674 21.62 10.22 0.22
N GLY A 675 21.97 10.29 -1.07
CA GLY A 675 23.27 10.82 -1.51
C GLY A 675 23.41 12.33 -1.40
N LEU A 676 22.34 13.09 -1.71
CA LEU A 676 22.35 14.56 -1.64
C LEU A 676 22.21 15.08 -0.20
N SER A 677 21.54 14.32 0.66
CA SER A 677 21.16 14.72 2.01
C SER A 677 21.47 13.61 3.04
N PRO A 678 22.75 13.33 3.30
CA PRO A 678 23.17 12.09 3.99
C PRO A 678 22.75 11.99 5.46
N THR A 679 22.42 13.11 6.10
CA THR A 679 21.97 13.13 7.51
C THR A 679 20.44 13.19 7.65
N THR A 680 19.70 13.24 6.55
CA THR A 680 18.24 13.45 6.57
C THR A 680 17.48 12.18 6.91
N TRP A 681 17.98 11.03 6.44
CA TRP A 681 17.31 9.73 6.54
C TRP A 681 18.07 8.80 7.46
N VAL A 682 17.36 8.04 8.29
CA VAL A 682 17.96 7.03 9.17
C VAL A 682 18.39 5.81 8.37
N ALA A 683 17.62 5.44 7.36
CA ALA A 683 17.93 4.39 6.40
C ALA A 683 17.25 4.67 5.05
N CYS A 684 17.81 4.08 4.00
CA CYS A 684 17.30 4.16 2.63
C CYS A 684 16.93 2.76 2.13
N ILE A 685 15.74 2.60 1.56
CA ILE A 685 15.29 1.36 0.93
C ILE A 685 14.98 1.70 -0.53
N ALA A 686 15.61 0.98 -1.46
CA ALA A 686 15.49 1.25 -2.89
C ALA A 686 15.26 -0.05 -3.67
N GLY A 687 14.03 -0.23 -4.16
CA GLY A 687 13.64 -1.34 -5.02
C GLY A 687 13.71 -0.98 -6.51
N ALA A 688 14.25 -1.89 -7.33
CA ALA A 688 14.51 -1.71 -8.76
C ALA A 688 14.99 -0.29 -9.16
N PRO A 689 16.03 0.28 -8.50
CA PRO A 689 16.38 1.68 -8.69
C PRO A 689 17.29 1.89 -9.91
N ILE A 690 17.22 3.10 -10.49
CA ILE A 690 18.36 3.62 -11.27
C ILE A 690 19.36 4.25 -10.30
N ALA A 691 20.56 3.68 -10.21
CA ALA A 691 21.65 4.16 -9.36
C ALA A 691 22.77 4.87 -10.15
N ASP A 692 22.92 4.59 -11.45
CA ASP A 692 23.81 5.30 -12.37
C ASP A 692 23.13 5.44 -13.74
N TYR A 693 22.63 6.64 -14.05
CA TYR A 693 21.91 6.89 -15.31
C TYR A 693 22.80 6.79 -16.54
N THR A 694 24.09 7.12 -16.42
CA THR A 694 25.01 7.04 -17.57
C THR A 694 25.16 5.59 -17.98
N ARG A 695 25.36 4.71 -16.99
CA ARG A 695 25.49 3.28 -17.24
C ARG A 695 24.16 2.63 -17.59
N ALA A 696 23.06 3.01 -16.93
CA ALA A 696 21.73 2.53 -17.27
C ALA A 696 21.39 2.78 -18.74
N TYR A 697 21.69 3.99 -19.23
CA TYR A 697 21.45 4.39 -20.61
C TYR A 697 22.11 3.43 -21.61
N ASP A 698 23.36 3.00 -21.36
CA ASP A 698 24.08 2.08 -22.25
C ASP A 698 23.51 0.64 -22.22
N GLU A 699 22.87 0.24 -21.12
CA GLU A 699 22.36 -1.12 -20.90
C GLU A 699 20.86 -1.27 -21.29
N GLN A 700 20.13 -0.16 -21.44
CA GLN A 700 18.68 -0.14 -21.70
C GLN A 700 18.29 -0.27 -23.18
N SER A 701 17.02 -0.62 -23.43
CA SER A 701 16.43 -0.63 -24.77
C SER A 701 16.46 0.77 -25.43
N GLU A 702 16.42 0.82 -26.77
CA GLU A 702 16.39 2.13 -27.48
C GLU A 702 15.17 2.98 -27.11
N THR A 703 14.04 2.33 -26.80
CA THR A 703 12.83 3.01 -26.35
C THR A 703 13.06 3.81 -25.06
N LEU A 704 13.71 3.19 -24.07
CA LEU A 704 14.03 3.86 -22.81
C LEU A 704 15.11 4.93 -22.98
N ARG A 705 16.12 4.68 -23.82
CA ARG A 705 17.11 5.70 -24.19
C ARG A 705 16.46 6.92 -24.86
N ALA A 706 15.45 6.72 -25.70
CA ALA A 706 14.72 7.83 -26.32
C ALA A 706 13.93 8.66 -25.30
N PHE A 707 13.31 7.99 -24.33
CA PHE A 707 12.66 8.64 -23.20
C PHE A 707 13.66 9.45 -22.35
N ASP A 708 14.79 8.85 -21.99
CA ASP A 708 15.86 9.51 -21.22
C ASP A 708 16.40 10.74 -21.95
N ARG A 709 16.65 10.67 -23.26
CA ARG A 709 17.10 11.84 -24.04
C ARG A 709 16.10 12.99 -23.96
N ALA A 710 14.81 12.69 -24.04
CA ALA A 710 13.76 13.69 -23.94
C ALA A 710 13.68 14.29 -22.52
N LEU A 711 13.78 13.45 -21.48
CA LEU A 711 13.74 13.88 -20.09
C LEU A 711 14.97 14.71 -19.68
N PHE A 712 16.17 14.33 -20.12
CA PHE A 712 17.44 14.98 -19.75
C PHE A 712 17.81 16.14 -20.67
N GLY A 713 17.15 16.27 -21.84
CA GLY A 713 17.48 17.27 -22.85
C GLY A 713 18.71 16.91 -23.72
N GLY A 714 19.04 15.62 -23.82
CA GLY A 714 20.17 15.08 -24.58
C GLY A 714 20.63 13.73 -24.06
N SER A 715 21.54 13.09 -24.79
CA SER A 715 22.21 11.84 -24.36
C SER A 715 23.32 12.11 -23.33
N PRO A 716 23.85 11.07 -22.64
CA PRO A 716 24.98 11.24 -21.72
C PRO A 716 26.23 11.86 -22.36
N ALA A 717 26.42 11.69 -23.68
CA ALA A 717 27.52 12.31 -24.42
C ALA A 717 27.29 13.81 -24.67
N GLU A 718 26.04 14.24 -24.78
CA GLU A 718 25.67 15.64 -25.09
C GLU A 718 25.52 16.48 -23.82
N VAL A 719 24.93 15.90 -22.75
CA VAL A 719 24.66 16.57 -21.47
C VAL A 719 25.25 15.81 -20.27
N PRO A 720 26.56 15.47 -20.27
CA PRO A 720 27.17 14.63 -19.23
C PRO A 720 27.04 15.19 -17.81
N GLY A 721 27.01 16.52 -17.66
CA GLY A 721 26.83 17.18 -16.37
C GLY A 721 25.45 16.97 -15.75
N VAL A 722 24.39 16.87 -16.58
CA VAL A 722 23.02 16.60 -16.11
C VAL A 722 22.93 15.15 -15.64
N TYR A 723 23.41 14.20 -16.46
CA TYR A 723 23.46 12.78 -16.09
C TYR A 723 24.25 12.53 -14.81
N ALA A 724 25.43 13.15 -14.67
CA ALA A 724 26.23 13.04 -13.46
C ALA A 724 25.50 13.61 -12.23
N ALA A 725 24.90 14.80 -12.34
CA ALA A 725 24.19 15.42 -11.24
C ALA A 725 22.92 14.67 -10.80
N SER A 726 22.29 13.97 -11.75
CA SER A 726 21.09 13.16 -11.53
C SER A 726 21.40 11.70 -11.21
N SER A 727 22.67 11.27 -11.12
CA SER A 727 23.02 9.87 -10.81
C SER A 727 23.40 9.69 -9.32
N PRO A 728 22.72 8.80 -8.56
CA PRO A 728 23.08 8.51 -7.17
C PRO A 728 24.53 8.06 -6.99
N ALA A 729 25.09 7.35 -7.97
CA ALA A 729 26.48 6.90 -7.98
C ALA A 729 27.52 8.02 -7.90
N THR A 730 27.15 9.26 -8.26
CA THR A 730 27.99 10.46 -8.08
C THR A 730 28.19 10.80 -6.60
N TYR A 731 27.21 10.46 -5.76
CA TYR A 731 27.16 10.82 -4.35
C TYR A 731 27.40 9.62 -3.43
N ALA A 732 27.77 8.44 -3.96
CA ALA A 732 27.95 7.20 -3.19
C ALA A 732 28.88 7.35 -1.97
N ALA A 733 29.91 8.18 -2.05
CA ALA A 733 30.85 8.43 -0.95
C ALA A 733 30.29 9.33 0.16
N ALA A 734 29.16 10.02 -0.08
CA ALA A 734 28.50 10.86 0.91
C ALA A 734 27.47 10.09 1.74
N PHE A 735 27.09 8.87 1.36
CA PHE A 735 26.06 8.10 2.08
C PHE A 735 26.50 7.79 3.51
N ASP A 736 25.75 8.31 4.48
CA ASP A 736 25.93 8.01 5.92
C ASP A 736 24.91 6.97 6.43
N SER A 737 23.75 6.86 5.77
CA SER A 737 22.65 5.96 6.16
C SER A 737 22.84 4.55 5.59
N PRO A 738 22.47 3.49 6.34
CA PRO A 738 22.36 2.14 5.81
C PRO A 738 21.39 2.08 4.62
N ALA A 739 21.74 1.30 3.59
CA ALA A 739 20.92 1.14 2.38
C ALA A 739 20.51 -0.33 2.14
N LEU A 740 19.22 -0.59 1.91
CA LEU A 740 18.73 -1.86 1.36
C LEU A 740 18.44 -1.66 -0.13
N ILE A 741 19.06 -2.48 -0.98
CA ILE A 741 18.87 -2.44 -2.44
C ILE A 741 18.21 -3.74 -2.88
N LEU A 742 17.02 -3.65 -3.45
CA LEU A 742 16.29 -4.79 -4.00
C LEU A 742 16.25 -4.68 -5.53
N TYR A 743 16.53 -5.75 -6.28
CA TYR A 743 16.40 -5.72 -7.74
C TYR A 743 16.16 -7.09 -8.37
N GLY A 744 15.43 -7.10 -9.49
CA GLY A 744 15.19 -8.30 -10.27
C GLY A 744 16.34 -8.60 -11.21
N ARG A 745 16.73 -9.88 -11.32
CA ARG A 745 17.87 -10.31 -12.14
C ARG A 745 17.67 -10.05 -13.65
N ASN A 746 16.43 -10.02 -14.11
CA ASN A 746 16.07 -9.90 -15.52
C ASN A 746 15.43 -8.55 -15.85
N ASP A 747 15.58 -7.53 -15.00
CA ASP A 747 14.96 -6.22 -15.18
C ASP A 747 15.45 -5.50 -16.46
N PRO A 748 14.58 -5.26 -17.46
CA PRO A 748 14.95 -4.57 -18.69
C PRO A 748 14.84 -3.04 -18.58
N ARG A 749 14.16 -2.54 -17.54
CA ARG A 749 13.90 -1.12 -17.32
C ARG A 749 15.00 -0.48 -16.48
N THR A 750 15.43 -1.16 -15.43
CA THR A 750 16.61 -0.76 -14.62
C THR A 750 17.65 -1.88 -14.61
N PRO A 751 18.43 -2.02 -15.70
CA PRO A 751 19.35 -3.15 -15.86
C PRO A 751 20.24 -3.37 -14.62
N PRO A 752 20.44 -4.61 -14.14
CA PRO A 752 21.19 -4.85 -12.91
C PRO A 752 22.67 -4.42 -12.94
N GLY A 753 23.27 -4.28 -14.12
CA GLY A 753 24.70 -3.95 -14.26
C GLY A 753 25.07 -2.61 -13.60
N GLN A 754 24.23 -1.58 -13.77
CA GLN A 754 24.41 -0.30 -13.08
C GLN A 754 24.25 -0.39 -11.55
N ILE A 755 23.32 -1.22 -11.06
CA ILE A 755 23.10 -1.44 -9.62
C ILE A 755 24.30 -2.15 -9.01
N GLN A 756 24.79 -3.19 -9.66
CA GLN A 756 25.98 -3.94 -9.22
C GLN A 756 27.23 -3.05 -9.17
N SER A 757 27.39 -2.15 -10.15
CA SER A 757 28.47 -1.15 -10.12
C SER A 757 28.34 -0.19 -8.93
N PHE A 758 27.13 0.26 -8.62
CA PHE A 758 26.86 1.13 -7.48
C PHE A 758 27.12 0.42 -6.13
N ILE A 759 26.66 -0.83 -5.97
CA ILE A 759 26.95 -1.67 -4.80
C ILE A 759 28.46 -1.82 -4.59
N GLY A 760 29.22 -2.01 -5.68
CA GLY A 760 30.68 -2.02 -5.65
C GLY A 760 31.27 -0.75 -5.03
N ARG A 761 30.77 0.43 -5.44
CA ARG A 761 31.18 1.72 -4.86
C ARG A 761 30.82 1.84 -3.39
N LEU A 762 29.60 1.47 -2.98
CA LEU A 762 29.21 1.48 -1.56
C LEU A 762 30.14 0.62 -0.71
N ARG A 763 30.51 -0.57 -1.21
CA ARG A 763 31.45 -1.48 -0.55
C ARG A 763 32.86 -0.88 -0.44
N GLU A 764 33.36 -0.25 -1.49
CA GLU A 764 34.67 0.41 -1.47
C GLU A 764 34.74 1.59 -0.48
N GLN A 765 33.62 2.29 -0.29
CA GLN A 765 33.51 3.41 0.64
C GLN A 765 33.15 2.97 2.08
N GLY A 766 32.87 1.69 2.31
CA GLY A 766 32.50 1.16 3.62
C GLY A 766 31.09 1.55 4.09
N VAL A 767 30.20 1.95 3.17
CA VAL A 767 28.80 2.26 3.47
C VAL A 767 28.06 0.96 3.83
N SER A 768 27.29 0.98 4.92
CA SER A 768 26.48 -0.17 5.34
C SER A 768 25.37 -0.42 4.32
N HIS A 769 25.32 -1.63 3.75
CA HIS A 769 24.29 -1.98 2.78
C HIS A 769 23.91 -3.46 2.83
N GLU A 770 22.65 -3.74 2.50
CA GLU A 770 22.10 -5.07 2.25
C GLU A 770 21.58 -5.15 0.81
N VAL A 771 21.62 -6.35 0.21
CA VAL A 771 21.19 -6.58 -1.17
C VAL A 771 20.21 -7.74 -1.20
N TYR A 772 19.08 -7.56 -1.86
CA TYR A 772 18.07 -8.58 -2.11
C TYR A 772 17.88 -8.73 -3.63
N GLU A 773 18.42 -9.79 -4.21
CA GLU A 773 18.24 -10.12 -5.62
C GLU A 773 17.15 -11.18 -5.77
N PHE A 774 16.19 -10.97 -6.67
CA PHE A 774 15.10 -11.91 -6.95
C PHE A 774 15.03 -12.30 -8.43
N ASP A 775 14.37 -13.43 -8.71
CA ASP A 775 14.30 -14.04 -10.04
C ASP A 775 13.07 -13.57 -10.83
N ALA A 776 13.02 -12.29 -11.16
CA ALA A 776 11.99 -11.67 -12.01
C ALA A 776 12.56 -10.44 -12.74
N GLY A 777 11.68 -9.70 -13.44
CA GLY A 777 11.98 -8.44 -14.10
C GLY A 777 11.96 -7.22 -13.19
N HIS A 778 11.39 -6.13 -13.68
CA HIS A 778 11.32 -4.85 -12.96
C HIS A 778 10.53 -4.90 -11.65
N GLY A 779 9.57 -5.81 -11.57
CA GLY A 779 8.87 -6.21 -10.35
C GLY A 779 8.49 -7.68 -10.44
N SER A 780 7.93 -8.23 -9.38
CA SER A 780 7.41 -9.60 -9.38
C SER A 780 5.89 -9.60 -9.56
N LEU A 781 5.38 -10.44 -10.45
CA LEU A 781 3.95 -10.76 -10.54
C LEU A 781 3.53 -11.86 -9.54
N ASP A 782 4.47 -12.42 -8.77
CA ASP A 782 4.22 -13.40 -7.70
C ASP A 782 3.90 -12.69 -6.37
N THR A 783 2.74 -13.02 -5.82
CA THR A 783 2.25 -12.48 -4.54
C THR A 783 3.16 -12.89 -3.37
N ALA A 784 3.72 -14.10 -3.39
CA ALA A 784 4.57 -14.58 -2.32
C ALA A 784 5.91 -13.84 -2.30
N GLU A 785 6.43 -13.46 -3.47
CA GLU A 785 7.61 -12.61 -3.60
C GLU A 785 7.35 -11.19 -3.07
N SER A 786 6.20 -10.60 -3.40
CA SER A 786 5.79 -9.29 -2.87
C SER A 786 5.74 -9.27 -1.33
N ILE A 787 5.23 -10.34 -0.71
CA ILE A 787 5.25 -10.51 0.76
C ILE A 787 6.69 -10.56 1.28
N ARG A 788 7.56 -11.37 0.67
CA ARG A 788 8.97 -11.51 1.10
C ARG A 788 9.73 -10.18 1.02
N GLN A 789 9.48 -9.39 -0.01
CA GLN A 789 10.10 -8.08 -0.21
C GLN A 789 9.69 -7.12 0.91
N VAL A 790 8.39 -6.94 1.16
CA VAL A 790 7.90 -6.08 2.26
C VAL A 790 8.39 -6.55 3.63
N GLU A 791 8.41 -7.87 3.88
CA GLU A 791 8.98 -8.44 5.10
C GLU A 791 10.48 -8.09 5.28
N THR A 792 11.23 -8.12 4.18
CA THR A 792 12.66 -7.76 4.15
C THR A 792 12.86 -6.27 4.42
N GLU A 793 12.06 -5.41 3.79
CA GLU A 793 12.10 -3.96 3.96
C GLU A 793 11.79 -3.54 5.41
N ILE A 794 10.68 -4.02 5.97
CA ILE A 794 10.29 -3.73 7.36
C ILE A 794 11.32 -4.32 8.32
N GLY A 795 11.79 -5.55 8.07
CA GLY A 795 12.81 -6.20 8.88
C GLY A 795 14.11 -5.40 8.91
N PHE A 796 14.53 -4.84 7.77
CA PHE A 796 15.69 -3.96 7.66
C PHE A 796 15.48 -2.66 8.45
N ALA A 797 14.34 -1.98 8.25
CA ALA A 797 14.02 -0.75 8.97
C ALA A 797 14.05 -0.93 10.50
N LEU A 798 13.41 -1.99 11.02
CA LEU A 798 13.37 -2.27 12.45
C LEU A 798 14.76 -2.53 13.06
N ARG A 799 15.71 -3.06 12.29
CA ARG A 799 17.10 -3.27 12.75
C ARG A 799 17.91 -1.97 12.83
N HIS A 800 17.54 -0.97 12.03
CA HIS A 800 18.28 0.29 11.90
C HIS A 800 17.61 1.47 12.61
N LEU A 801 16.40 1.29 13.14
CA LEU A 801 15.74 2.31 13.95
C LEU A 801 16.45 2.50 15.31
N PRO A 802 16.83 3.74 15.68
CA PRO A 802 17.26 4.02 17.04
C PRO A 802 16.06 3.92 18.00
N PRO A 803 16.28 3.55 19.28
CA PRO A 803 15.22 3.52 20.28
C PRO A 803 14.63 4.93 20.49
N ILE A 804 13.31 5.00 20.68
CA ILE A 804 12.62 6.23 21.04
C ILE A 804 13.13 6.66 22.42
N VAL A 805 13.84 7.78 22.50
CA VAL A 805 14.19 8.40 23.78
C VAL A 805 13.01 9.29 24.19
N PRO A 806 12.26 8.98 25.27
CA PRO A 806 11.16 9.82 25.70
C PRO A 806 11.67 11.24 26.02
N SER A 807 10.95 12.26 25.56
CA SER A 807 11.35 13.67 25.60
C SER A 807 11.38 14.33 27.00
N GLU A 808 11.46 13.56 28.08
CA GLU A 808 11.50 14.08 29.45
C GLU A 808 12.86 14.63 29.91
N LYS A 809 13.90 14.64 29.04
CA LYS A 809 15.26 15.09 29.43
C LYS A 809 15.84 16.30 28.69
N LEU A 810 15.02 17.09 27.99
CA LEU A 810 15.48 18.33 27.35
C LEU A 810 15.08 19.62 28.10
N THR A 811 14.50 19.53 29.30
CA THR A 811 14.16 20.70 30.14
C THR A 811 14.99 20.77 31.42
N SER A 812 16.30 21.04 31.27
CA SER A 812 17.25 21.59 32.25
C SER A 812 18.64 21.10 31.83
N GLU A 813 19.51 21.91 31.23
CA GLU A 813 20.44 22.72 32.03
C GLU A 813 21.16 23.84 31.23
N GLU A 814 20.88 24.08 29.94
CA GLU A 814 21.70 25.03 29.15
C GLU A 814 21.18 26.48 29.08
N GLY A 815 20.12 26.83 29.83
CA GLY A 815 19.47 28.14 29.76
C GLY A 815 19.91 29.20 30.78
N ARG A 816 21.05 29.05 31.48
CA ARG A 816 21.53 30.06 32.45
C ARG A 816 23.02 30.37 32.31
N ARG A 817 23.37 31.13 31.28
CA ARG A 817 24.50 32.07 31.36
C ARG A 817 23.96 33.50 31.24
N SER A 818 23.91 34.19 32.37
CA SER A 818 23.64 35.62 32.46
C SER A 818 24.71 36.45 31.73
N PRO A 819 24.37 37.61 31.16
CA PRO A 819 25.31 38.54 30.58
C PRO A 819 25.78 39.54 31.66
N VAL A 820 27.10 39.72 31.81
CA VAL A 820 27.70 40.84 32.56
C VAL A 820 29.10 41.12 31.97
N PRO A 821 29.54 42.38 31.93
CA PRO A 821 29.06 43.53 31.17
C PRO A 821 29.84 43.75 29.85
#